data_AF-A0A7Y5HI52-F1
#
_entry.id   AF-A0A7Y5HI52-F1
#
_cell.length_a   1.000
_cell.length_b   1.000
_cell.length_c   1.000
_cell.angle_alpha   90.00
_cell.angle_beta   90.00
_cell.angle_gamma   90.00
#
_symmetry.space_group_name_H-M   'P 1'
#
loop_
_entity.id
_entity.type
_entity.pdbx_description
1 polymer ?
#
loop_
_entity_poly.entity_id
_entity_poly.type
_entity_poly.pdbx_seq_one_letter_code
_entity_poly.pdbx_strand_id
1 'polypeptide(L)'
;DVKLCLQCHTTGSRDEDGQSIEFRVMIHRIHNGEHLPSVNGVSTNDDGSRNYAATPVPYVVGGNDYSEVAFPAWPNLNIGMPRDAGYTALTTAQKAQEGLVLTGVTDCNTCHGDPDGPGGAAAPAQGDNAYSVQSRRACGSCHDDVRWDRPYTANGLTMQAQGTDTGCLVCHPATGSPISPVEGHLHPLKDPVYNAGFNFAVSAVNEAGSHNGNGKLDPGEKVQLAFTLRNDAGAAVAANTLGSMNVVVSGPTVNRNLVHYASVPPAYAGAGPNYAMNLPQVVFYEPIGVGNGAAGQALATSMTPHWNVTGATTTVLLRTGTAGGSTTTASAAKASQNWIDVADATGFARDEYLVIDDGGAAVEYMRIQFVEGNRLWFSSEYISGYKYFLLKDHPAGSTVKEVQTSASTAFTLNAGTGTLTSTGGGFAAGQVVLCSYTTDFVMPAVYPGALNDSPALDESWGDWSGKPLAAGTYTATLWGRAASFNVSGGGELTPYSPTTKGGVRDFLVGSAAALEPYALIASEDNCLRCHQDIYFHGGGRRGFDTCIACHGNSGSEDRPRYRAANAPATDDVTVAFRTMLHKIHRGADLPDAATYQIAGNGNSPYPNNYGISTYEFLEFPAFPSGVKDCNVCHGNDAWKAPKERNHPAGQDMKTRSWRATCGSCHSDSAAKAHIDSNTSPFDAGEGCGVCHG
;
A
#
# COMPACT_ATOMS: atom_id res chain seq x y z
N ASP A 1 -13.04 -7.62 -33.18
CA ASP A 1 -13.39 -9.03 -33.41
C ASP A 1 -12.11 -9.81 -33.71
N VAL A 2 -11.77 -10.81 -32.88
CA VAL A 2 -10.57 -11.65 -33.05
C VAL A 2 -10.62 -12.48 -34.33
N LYS A 3 -11.83 -12.88 -34.80
CA LYS A 3 -11.98 -13.72 -35.99
C LYS A 3 -11.47 -13.04 -37.26
N LEU A 4 -11.62 -11.72 -37.34
CA LEU A 4 -11.10 -10.92 -38.45
C LEU A 4 -9.57 -10.89 -38.43
N CYS A 5 -8.95 -10.69 -37.26
CA CYS A 5 -7.50 -10.67 -37.10
C CYS A 5 -6.87 -11.98 -37.59
N LEU A 6 -7.48 -13.11 -37.24
CA LEU A 6 -7.01 -14.46 -37.61
C LEU A 6 -7.03 -14.73 -39.13
N GLN A 7 -7.76 -13.94 -39.94
CA GLN A 7 -7.74 -14.10 -41.41
C GLN A 7 -6.44 -13.59 -42.04
N CYS A 8 -5.75 -12.64 -41.40
CA CYS A 8 -4.56 -11.98 -41.95
C CYS A 8 -3.29 -12.31 -41.15
N HIS A 9 -3.39 -12.37 -39.82
CA HIS A 9 -2.31 -12.70 -38.91
C HIS A 9 -2.05 -14.22 -38.84
N THR A 10 -1.85 -14.81 -40.01
CA THR A 10 -1.70 -16.26 -40.21
C THR A 10 -0.27 -16.74 -40.01
N THR A 11 -0.08 -18.05 -40.00
CA THR A 11 1.24 -18.69 -39.99
C THR A 11 2.12 -18.21 -41.14
N GLY A 12 3.29 -17.68 -40.80
CA GLY A 12 4.28 -17.19 -41.77
C GLY A 12 4.07 -15.74 -42.21
N SER A 13 2.99 -15.08 -41.79
CA SER A 13 2.78 -13.65 -42.03
C SER A 13 3.88 -12.83 -41.33
N ARG A 14 4.42 -11.84 -42.04
CA ARG A 14 5.44 -10.90 -41.52
C ARG A 14 5.09 -9.47 -41.88
N ASP A 15 5.61 -8.52 -41.12
CA ASP A 15 5.61 -7.11 -41.52
C ASP A 15 6.75 -6.81 -42.53
N GLU A 16 6.89 -5.54 -42.89
CA GLU A 16 7.87 -5.06 -43.88
C GLU A 16 9.32 -5.26 -43.44
N ASP A 17 9.57 -5.27 -42.13
CA ASP A 17 10.88 -5.49 -41.51
C ASP A 17 11.18 -6.98 -41.28
N GLY A 18 10.25 -7.85 -41.68
CA GLY A 18 10.38 -9.29 -41.57
C GLY A 18 10.03 -9.85 -40.18
N GLN A 19 9.48 -9.04 -39.28
CA GLN A 19 9.00 -9.50 -37.97
C GLN A 19 7.71 -10.29 -38.12
N SER A 20 7.57 -11.36 -37.35
CA SER A 20 6.37 -12.21 -37.42
C SER A 20 5.14 -11.45 -36.92
N ILE A 21 4.13 -11.33 -37.77
CA ILE A 21 2.79 -10.85 -37.41
C ILE A 21 1.80 -12.03 -37.28
N GLU A 22 2.28 -13.27 -37.23
CA GLU A 22 1.45 -14.42 -36.87
C GLU A 22 0.78 -14.18 -35.50
N PHE A 23 -0.55 -14.32 -35.41
CA PHE A 23 -1.35 -13.81 -34.29
C PHE A 23 -0.83 -14.25 -32.92
N ARG A 24 -0.59 -15.55 -32.73
CA ARG A 24 -0.05 -16.09 -31.47
C ARG A 24 1.35 -15.57 -31.13
N VAL A 25 2.19 -15.30 -32.13
CA VAL A 25 3.56 -14.81 -31.89
C VAL A 25 3.51 -13.34 -31.51
N MET A 26 2.79 -12.55 -32.29
CA MET A 26 2.66 -11.11 -32.11
C MET A 26 1.98 -10.78 -30.77
N ILE A 27 0.85 -11.40 -30.48
CA ILE A 27 0.10 -11.14 -29.25
C ILE A 27 0.91 -11.52 -28.01
N HIS A 28 1.57 -12.69 -27.99
CA HIS A 28 2.41 -13.04 -26.84
C HIS A 28 3.58 -12.07 -26.65
N ARG A 29 4.27 -11.68 -27.73
CA ARG A 29 5.40 -10.74 -27.63
C ARG A 29 4.98 -9.34 -27.21
N ILE A 30 3.86 -8.83 -27.71
CA ILE A 30 3.32 -7.53 -27.30
C ILE A 30 3.07 -7.54 -25.78
N HIS A 31 2.36 -8.55 -25.27
CA HIS A 31 1.99 -8.58 -23.84
C HIS A 31 3.13 -8.99 -22.91
N ASN A 32 4.15 -9.70 -23.40
CA ASN A 32 5.35 -9.97 -22.61
C ASN A 32 6.35 -8.81 -22.68
N GLY A 33 6.34 -7.99 -23.74
CA GLY A 33 6.99 -6.68 -23.86
C GLY A 33 8.29 -6.51 -23.08
N GLU A 34 8.25 -5.69 -22.03
CA GLU A 34 9.41 -5.36 -21.18
C GLU A 34 10.04 -6.56 -20.46
N HIS A 35 9.32 -7.68 -20.38
CA HIS A 35 9.75 -8.92 -19.75
C HIS A 35 10.37 -9.92 -20.74
N LEU A 36 10.44 -9.59 -22.04
CA LEU A 36 11.11 -10.43 -23.03
C LEU A 36 12.62 -10.52 -22.70
N PRO A 37 13.20 -11.73 -22.65
CA PRO A 37 14.64 -11.88 -22.46
C PRO A 37 15.47 -11.05 -23.45
N SER A 38 15.12 -11.06 -24.73
CA SER A 38 15.86 -10.33 -25.75
C SER A 38 15.83 -8.81 -25.56
N VAL A 39 14.70 -8.23 -25.13
CA VAL A 39 14.56 -6.80 -24.79
C VAL A 39 15.50 -6.43 -23.63
N ASN A 40 15.73 -7.36 -22.71
CA ASN A 40 16.58 -7.17 -21.54
C ASN A 40 18.07 -7.47 -21.77
N GLY A 41 18.48 -7.80 -23.01
CA GLY A 41 19.86 -8.21 -23.31
C GLY A 41 20.20 -9.59 -22.74
N VAL A 42 19.21 -10.46 -22.65
CA VAL A 42 19.34 -11.84 -22.19
C VAL A 42 19.16 -12.80 -23.36
N SER A 43 20.06 -13.77 -23.51
CA SER A 43 20.04 -14.79 -24.55
C SER A 43 20.66 -16.10 -24.06
N THR A 44 21.02 -17.00 -24.97
CA THR A 44 21.65 -18.30 -24.70
C THR A 44 23.03 -18.40 -25.35
N ASN A 45 24.03 -18.82 -24.58
CA ASN A 45 25.40 -19.11 -25.05
C ASN A 45 25.43 -20.37 -25.92
N ASP A 46 26.53 -20.60 -26.63
CA ASP A 46 26.70 -21.77 -27.50
C ASP A 46 26.69 -23.11 -26.76
N ASP A 47 27.03 -23.12 -25.46
CA ASP A 47 26.96 -24.28 -24.57
C ASP A 47 25.57 -24.47 -23.92
N GLY A 48 24.63 -23.58 -24.20
CA GLY A 48 23.27 -23.58 -23.67
C GLY A 48 23.10 -22.89 -22.32
N SER A 49 24.15 -22.32 -21.75
CA SER A 49 24.04 -21.51 -20.53
C SER A 49 23.43 -20.12 -20.83
N ARG A 50 22.85 -19.50 -19.80
CA ARG A 50 22.27 -18.14 -19.88
C ARG A 50 23.35 -17.09 -20.20
N ASN A 51 23.05 -16.19 -21.13
CA ASN A 51 23.91 -15.07 -21.54
C ASN A 51 23.27 -13.73 -21.16
N TYR A 52 23.85 -13.04 -20.18
CA TYR A 52 23.42 -11.71 -19.74
C TYR A 52 24.13 -10.54 -20.44
N ALA A 53 25.07 -10.84 -21.35
CA ALA A 53 25.84 -9.86 -22.10
C ALA A 53 25.36 -9.75 -23.56
N ALA A 54 24.17 -10.27 -23.87
CA ALA A 54 23.60 -10.12 -25.20
C ALA A 54 23.19 -8.65 -25.42
N THR A 55 23.24 -8.22 -26.69
CA THR A 55 22.74 -6.90 -27.06
C THR A 55 21.22 -6.89 -26.93
N PRO A 56 20.62 -5.95 -26.18
CA PRO A 56 19.18 -5.76 -26.15
C PRO A 56 18.59 -5.64 -27.56
N VAL A 57 17.47 -6.33 -27.80
CA VAL A 57 16.74 -6.29 -29.07
C VAL A 57 15.33 -5.78 -28.80
N PRO A 58 15.01 -4.54 -29.20
CA PRO A 58 13.65 -4.02 -29.07
C PRO A 58 12.65 -4.88 -29.85
N TYR A 59 11.43 -5.02 -29.32
CA TYR A 59 10.34 -5.66 -30.03
C TYR A 59 9.52 -4.63 -30.81
N VAL A 60 9.97 -4.37 -32.05
CA VAL A 60 9.27 -3.52 -33.01
C VAL A 60 8.47 -4.38 -33.98
N VAL A 61 7.18 -4.08 -34.17
CA VAL A 61 6.34 -4.72 -35.18
C VAL A 61 5.38 -3.70 -35.79
N GLY A 62 5.30 -3.69 -37.13
CA GLY A 62 4.47 -2.72 -37.86
C GLY A 62 4.83 -1.26 -37.58
N GLY A 63 6.11 -0.97 -37.30
CA GLY A 63 6.62 0.37 -36.98
C GLY A 63 6.36 0.85 -35.55
N ASN A 64 5.76 0.03 -34.68
CA ASN A 64 5.51 0.36 -33.27
C ASN A 64 6.46 -0.45 -32.37
N ASP A 65 7.04 0.21 -31.37
CA ASP A 65 7.90 -0.43 -30.36
C ASP A 65 7.06 -0.84 -29.15
N TYR A 66 7.06 -2.13 -28.82
CA TYR A 66 6.33 -2.70 -27.69
C TYR A 66 7.26 -3.12 -26.54
N SER A 67 8.52 -2.70 -26.57
CA SER A 67 9.54 -3.08 -25.57
C SER A 67 9.26 -2.57 -24.16
N GLU A 68 8.40 -1.55 -24.01
CA GLU A 68 8.02 -0.98 -22.72
C GLU A 68 6.62 -1.46 -22.26
N VAL A 69 5.98 -2.35 -23.03
CA VAL A 69 4.67 -2.87 -22.64
C VAL A 69 4.81 -3.81 -21.46
N ALA A 70 4.16 -3.43 -20.36
CA ALA A 70 3.97 -4.26 -19.17
C ALA A 70 2.49 -4.64 -19.06
N PHE A 71 2.15 -5.90 -19.33
CA PHE A 71 0.76 -6.34 -19.24
C PHE A 71 0.30 -6.33 -17.76
N PRO A 72 -0.85 -5.69 -17.42
CA PRO A 72 -1.27 -5.48 -16.04
C PRO A 72 -1.88 -6.74 -15.38
N ALA A 73 -1.16 -7.86 -15.41
CA ALA A 73 -1.53 -9.14 -14.82
C ALA A 73 -0.72 -9.40 -13.55
N TRP A 74 -1.39 -9.31 -12.40
CA TRP A 74 -0.83 -9.71 -11.12
C TRP A 74 -1.00 -11.22 -10.87
N PRO A 75 -0.11 -11.83 -10.09
CA PRO A 75 0.98 -11.21 -9.32
C PRO A 75 2.23 -10.88 -10.16
N ASN A 76 2.37 -11.48 -11.35
CA ASN A 76 3.57 -11.44 -12.18
C ASN A 76 4.08 -10.03 -12.47
N LEU A 77 3.19 -9.05 -12.71
CA LEU A 77 3.57 -7.66 -12.97
C LEU A 77 4.61 -7.10 -11.97
N ASN A 78 4.55 -7.50 -10.68
CA ASN A 78 5.49 -6.99 -9.68
C ASN A 78 6.02 -8.04 -8.69
N ILE A 79 5.62 -9.30 -8.84
CA ILE A 79 6.12 -10.44 -8.06
C ILE A 79 6.45 -11.53 -9.07
N GLY A 80 7.74 -11.78 -9.25
CA GLY A 80 8.21 -12.74 -10.26
C GLY A 80 8.02 -14.21 -9.86
N MET A 81 8.12 -15.07 -10.87
CA MET A 81 8.23 -16.52 -10.74
C MET A 81 9.47 -16.95 -9.92
N PRO A 82 9.57 -18.22 -9.47
CA PRO A 82 10.71 -18.70 -8.70
C PRO A 82 12.03 -18.45 -9.42
N ARG A 83 13.03 -17.99 -8.67
CA ARG A 83 14.38 -17.75 -9.16
C ARG A 83 14.99 -19.01 -9.76
N ASP A 84 15.67 -18.84 -10.87
CA ASP A 84 16.40 -19.90 -11.56
C ASP A 84 17.74 -20.21 -10.90
N ALA A 85 18.20 -21.46 -11.05
CA ALA A 85 19.48 -21.95 -10.54
C ALA A 85 20.65 -20.98 -10.83
N GLY A 86 21.38 -20.59 -9.79
CA GLY A 86 22.53 -19.69 -9.91
C GLY A 86 22.19 -18.20 -9.74
N TYR A 87 20.92 -17.83 -9.55
CA TYR A 87 20.49 -16.45 -9.29
C TYR A 87 21.31 -15.77 -8.20
N THR A 88 21.61 -16.47 -7.09
CA THR A 88 22.33 -15.86 -5.97
C THR A 88 23.74 -15.40 -6.36
N ALA A 89 24.38 -16.09 -7.30
CA ALA A 89 25.71 -15.77 -7.80
C ALA A 89 25.76 -14.60 -8.80
N LEU A 90 24.61 -14.15 -9.32
CA LEU A 90 24.53 -13.05 -10.28
C LEU A 90 24.94 -11.70 -9.65
N THR A 91 25.51 -10.84 -10.49
CA THR A 91 25.76 -9.42 -10.15
C THR A 91 24.44 -8.67 -9.97
N THR A 92 24.48 -7.49 -9.34
CA THR A 92 23.27 -6.65 -9.15
C THR A 92 22.58 -6.31 -10.48
N ALA A 93 23.33 -5.99 -11.54
CA ALA A 93 22.78 -5.69 -12.85
C ALA A 93 22.09 -6.92 -13.47
N GLN A 94 22.72 -8.09 -13.38
CA GLN A 94 22.15 -9.34 -13.87
C GLN A 94 20.90 -9.76 -13.10
N LYS A 95 20.87 -9.53 -11.77
CA LYS A 95 19.66 -9.75 -10.95
C LYS A 95 18.52 -8.84 -11.37
N ALA A 96 18.80 -7.61 -11.82
CA ALA A 96 17.77 -6.73 -12.35
C ALA A 96 17.21 -7.23 -13.68
N GLN A 97 18.07 -7.66 -14.62
CA GLN A 97 17.65 -8.28 -15.89
C GLN A 97 16.79 -9.53 -15.63
N GLU A 98 17.25 -10.41 -14.74
CA GLU A 98 16.54 -11.64 -14.41
C GLU A 98 15.22 -11.35 -13.69
N GLY A 99 15.19 -10.34 -12.82
CA GLY A 99 13.98 -9.86 -12.17
C GLY A 99 12.89 -9.47 -13.18
N LEU A 100 13.26 -8.75 -14.25
CA LEU A 100 12.33 -8.34 -15.31
C LEU A 100 11.80 -9.55 -16.11
N VAL A 101 12.64 -10.55 -16.38
CA VAL A 101 12.21 -11.76 -17.08
C VAL A 101 11.28 -12.61 -16.21
N LEU A 102 11.57 -12.73 -14.91
CA LEU A 102 10.75 -13.52 -13.97
C LEU A 102 9.35 -12.93 -13.74
N THR A 103 9.15 -11.64 -13.99
CA THR A 103 7.86 -10.95 -13.92
C THR A 103 7.03 -11.05 -15.22
N GLY A 104 7.53 -11.77 -16.23
CA GLY A 104 6.82 -12.01 -17.48
C GLY A 104 5.45 -12.68 -17.31
N VAL A 105 4.61 -12.55 -18.33
CA VAL A 105 3.21 -13.03 -18.28
C VAL A 105 3.18 -14.56 -18.29
N THR A 106 2.72 -15.16 -17.19
CA THR A 106 2.52 -16.62 -17.10
C THR A 106 1.07 -17.03 -16.79
N ASP A 107 0.17 -16.08 -16.56
CA ASP A 107 -1.24 -16.39 -16.31
C ASP A 107 -2.03 -16.55 -17.62
N CYS A 108 -1.82 -17.70 -18.25
CA CYS A 108 -2.44 -18.08 -19.53
C CYS A 108 -3.97 -18.03 -19.50
N ASN A 109 -4.60 -18.26 -18.32
CA ASN A 109 -6.04 -18.30 -18.17
C ASN A 109 -6.69 -16.94 -18.48
N THR A 110 -5.94 -15.84 -18.35
CA THR A 110 -6.38 -14.49 -18.71
C THR A 110 -6.86 -14.38 -20.16
N CYS A 111 -6.24 -15.12 -21.08
CA CYS A 111 -6.57 -15.09 -22.52
C CYS A 111 -7.17 -16.41 -23.03
N HIS A 112 -6.75 -17.54 -22.45
CA HIS A 112 -7.11 -18.88 -22.90
C HIS A 112 -8.19 -19.55 -22.03
N GLY A 113 -8.60 -18.91 -20.94
CA GLY A 113 -9.60 -19.39 -20.00
C GLY A 113 -10.99 -18.80 -20.22
N ASP A 114 -11.80 -18.85 -19.15
CA ASP A 114 -13.03 -18.07 -19.03
C ASP A 114 -12.68 -16.68 -18.47
N PRO A 115 -12.71 -15.61 -19.29
CA PRO A 115 -12.22 -14.30 -18.89
C PRO A 115 -13.12 -13.60 -17.84
N ASP A 116 -14.37 -14.03 -17.67
CA ASP A 116 -15.34 -13.40 -16.78
C ASP A 116 -15.63 -14.25 -15.52
N GLY A 117 -14.92 -15.37 -15.36
CA GLY A 117 -15.27 -16.40 -14.40
C GLY A 117 -16.62 -17.07 -14.73
N PRO A 118 -17.14 -17.93 -13.83
CA PRO A 118 -18.34 -18.71 -14.11
C PRO A 118 -19.58 -17.80 -14.23
N GLY A 119 -19.90 -17.34 -15.44
CA GLY A 119 -21.17 -16.63 -15.71
C GLY A 119 -21.27 -15.75 -16.96
N GLY A 120 -20.17 -15.39 -17.63
CA GLY A 120 -20.17 -14.41 -18.74
C GLY A 120 -20.04 -15.04 -20.12
N ALA A 121 -18.83 -15.41 -20.50
CA ALA A 121 -18.49 -16.01 -21.78
C ALA A 121 -17.94 -17.43 -21.60
N ALA A 122 -18.47 -18.42 -22.32
CA ALA A 122 -17.90 -19.76 -22.28
C ALA A 122 -16.44 -19.72 -22.76
N ALA A 123 -15.56 -20.42 -22.02
CA ALA A 123 -14.17 -20.60 -22.42
C ALA A 123 -14.10 -21.06 -23.89
N PRO A 124 -13.09 -20.59 -24.67
CA PRO A 124 -12.94 -21.00 -26.06
C PRO A 124 -12.87 -22.52 -26.17
N ALA A 125 -13.65 -23.11 -27.08
CA ALA A 125 -13.71 -24.57 -27.26
C ALA A 125 -12.35 -25.22 -27.61
N GLN A 126 -11.39 -24.41 -28.05
CA GLN A 126 -10.02 -24.80 -28.38
C GLN A 126 -8.98 -24.02 -27.54
N GLY A 127 -9.39 -23.47 -26.39
CA GLY A 127 -8.50 -22.71 -25.50
C GLY A 127 -7.38 -23.58 -24.92
N ASP A 128 -7.63 -24.87 -24.77
CA ASP A 128 -6.67 -25.87 -24.31
C ASP A 128 -5.45 -26.05 -25.24
N ASN A 129 -5.56 -25.64 -26.52
CA ASN A 129 -4.44 -25.65 -27.46
C ASN A 129 -3.23 -24.86 -26.97
N ALA A 130 -3.42 -23.86 -26.10
CA ALA A 130 -2.32 -23.14 -25.46
C ALA A 130 -1.40 -24.07 -24.64
N TYR A 131 -1.93 -25.19 -24.17
CA TYR A 131 -1.23 -26.15 -23.33
C TYR A 131 -1.01 -27.49 -24.02
N SER A 132 -1.82 -27.85 -25.02
CA SER A 132 -1.80 -29.17 -25.67
C SER A 132 -1.16 -29.17 -27.05
N VAL A 133 -0.89 -28.00 -27.65
CA VAL A 133 -0.30 -27.86 -28.99
C VAL A 133 0.92 -26.94 -28.93
N GLN A 134 2.05 -27.44 -28.44
CA GLN A 134 3.29 -26.65 -28.36
C GLN A 134 3.95 -26.51 -29.73
N SER A 135 4.59 -25.36 -29.94
CA SER A 135 5.41 -25.10 -31.12
C SER A 135 6.53 -24.13 -30.77
N ARG A 136 7.65 -24.21 -31.49
CA ARG A 136 8.78 -23.29 -31.26
C ARG A 136 8.38 -21.82 -31.42
N ARG A 137 7.40 -21.54 -32.29
CA ARG A 137 6.90 -20.17 -32.49
C ARG A 137 6.09 -19.65 -31.32
N ALA A 138 5.26 -20.49 -30.70
CA ALA A 138 4.46 -20.09 -29.54
C ALA A 138 5.29 -20.01 -28.26
N CYS A 139 6.23 -20.94 -28.04
CA CYS A 139 7.09 -20.89 -26.86
C CYS A 139 8.15 -19.78 -27.00
N GLY A 140 8.77 -19.69 -28.19
CA GLY A 140 9.79 -18.70 -28.50
C GLY A 140 9.27 -17.28 -28.69
N SER A 141 7.95 -17.04 -28.57
CA SER A 141 7.39 -15.69 -28.48
C SER A 141 7.51 -15.10 -27.07
N CYS A 142 7.70 -15.92 -26.03
CA CYS A 142 7.99 -15.43 -24.68
C CYS A 142 9.41 -15.81 -24.25
N HIS A 143 9.83 -17.05 -24.55
CA HIS A 143 11.19 -17.56 -24.35
C HIS A 143 12.07 -17.28 -25.57
N ASP A 144 12.20 -16.00 -25.93
CA ASP A 144 12.92 -15.58 -27.14
C ASP A 144 14.45 -15.57 -27.00
N ASP A 145 14.95 -15.93 -25.82
CA ASP A 145 16.34 -16.29 -25.56
C ASP A 145 16.71 -17.69 -26.05
N VAL A 146 15.73 -18.57 -26.28
CA VAL A 146 15.97 -19.94 -26.73
C VAL A 146 16.49 -19.95 -28.17
N ARG A 147 17.72 -20.45 -28.32
CA ARG A 147 18.33 -20.70 -29.63
C ARG A 147 18.07 -22.14 -30.06
N TRP A 148 17.08 -22.33 -30.93
CA TRP A 148 16.59 -23.66 -31.33
C TRP A 148 17.63 -24.57 -32.02
N ASP A 149 18.74 -24.02 -32.52
CA ASP A 149 19.88 -24.77 -33.09
C ASP A 149 20.93 -25.19 -32.05
N ARG A 150 20.77 -24.78 -30.79
CA ARG A 150 21.71 -24.99 -29.69
C ARG A 150 21.03 -25.68 -28.50
N PRO A 151 21.80 -26.27 -27.57
CA PRO A 151 21.24 -26.66 -26.28
C PRO A 151 20.71 -25.44 -25.52
N TYR A 152 19.76 -25.65 -24.63
CA TYR A 152 19.24 -24.66 -23.69
C TYR A 152 19.20 -25.30 -22.30
N THR A 153 19.94 -24.74 -21.35
CA THR A 153 20.09 -25.28 -20.00
C THR A 153 19.51 -24.31 -18.98
N ALA A 154 18.49 -24.76 -18.26
CA ALA A 154 17.87 -24.03 -17.17
C ALA A 154 17.52 -25.00 -16.03
N ASN A 155 17.72 -24.56 -14.78
CA ASN A 155 17.32 -25.32 -13.58
C ASN A 155 17.84 -26.76 -13.53
N GLY A 156 19.07 -26.98 -14.01
CA GLY A 156 19.72 -28.30 -14.04
C GLY A 156 19.20 -29.25 -15.11
N LEU A 157 18.32 -28.78 -16.00
CA LEU A 157 17.80 -29.52 -17.15
C LEU A 157 18.34 -28.92 -18.45
N THR A 158 18.69 -29.77 -19.40
CA THR A 158 19.17 -29.33 -20.73
C THR A 158 18.23 -29.85 -21.81
N MET A 159 17.57 -28.91 -22.50
CA MET A 159 16.91 -29.18 -23.76
C MET A 159 17.97 -29.20 -24.87
N GLN A 160 18.12 -30.33 -25.56
CA GLN A 160 18.98 -30.40 -26.75
C GLN A 160 18.38 -29.60 -27.91
N ALA A 161 19.20 -29.23 -28.89
CA ALA A 161 18.75 -28.49 -30.07
C ALA A 161 17.47 -29.08 -30.69
N GLN A 162 16.46 -28.24 -30.93
CA GLN A 162 15.15 -28.62 -31.43
C GLN A 162 14.90 -28.04 -32.83
N GLY A 163 15.17 -28.84 -33.86
CA GLY A 163 14.94 -28.45 -35.26
C GLY A 163 13.47 -28.48 -35.70
N THR A 164 12.57 -29.11 -34.94
CA THR A 164 11.16 -29.32 -35.29
C THR A 164 10.25 -29.29 -34.06
N ASP A 165 8.94 -29.16 -34.25
CA ASP A 165 7.96 -29.10 -33.15
C ASP A 165 7.54 -30.51 -32.65
N THR A 166 7.94 -31.59 -33.35
CA THR A 166 7.47 -32.97 -33.11
C THR A 166 7.84 -33.54 -31.74
N GLY A 167 8.90 -33.02 -31.11
CA GLY A 167 9.43 -33.54 -29.84
C GLY A 167 8.89 -32.84 -28.59
N CYS A 168 8.18 -31.71 -28.72
CA CYS A 168 7.85 -30.85 -27.58
C CYS A 168 7.00 -31.58 -26.53
N LEU A 169 5.93 -32.26 -26.95
CA LEU A 169 5.01 -33.00 -26.08
C LEU A 169 5.64 -34.17 -25.32
N VAL A 170 6.81 -34.66 -25.76
CA VAL A 170 7.51 -35.75 -25.07
C VAL A 170 8.02 -35.30 -23.71
N CYS A 171 8.47 -34.04 -23.61
CA CYS A 171 9.02 -33.48 -22.38
C CYS A 171 8.07 -32.46 -21.72
N HIS A 172 7.29 -31.73 -22.54
CA HIS A 172 6.32 -30.74 -22.11
C HIS A 172 4.90 -31.24 -22.40
N PRO A 173 4.37 -32.24 -21.67
CA PRO A 173 2.96 -32.56 -21.74
C PRO A 173 2.15 -31.36 -21.24
N ALA A 174 0.83 -31.32 -21.51
CA ALA A 174 0.00 -30.21 -21.06
C ALA A 174 -0.01 -30.05 -19.52
N THR A 175 0.00 -31.18 -18.80
CA THR A 175 -0.06 -31.26 -17.33
C THR A 175 0.72 -32.48 -16.83
N GLY A 176 0.96 -32.56 -15.52
CA GLY A 176 1.46 -33.76 -14.83
C GLY A 176 2.96 -33.79 -14.62
N SER A 177 3.65 -32.69 -14.90
CA SER A 177 5.10 -32.53 -14.68
C SER A 177 5.44 -31.07 -14.39
N PRO A 178 6.43 -30.75 -13.53
CA PRO A 178 6.83 -29.37 -13.23
C PRO A 178 7.30 -28.55 -14.44
N ILE A 179 7.66 -29.20 -15.55
CA ILE A 179 8.06 -28.53 -16.80
C ILE A 179 6.91 -28.46 -17.83
N SER A 180 5.71 -28.91 -17.48
CA SER A 180 4.51 -28.78 -18.32
C SER A 180 4.08 -27.33 -18.38
N PRO A 181 3.43 -26.86 -19.47
CA PRO A 181 2.96 -25.49 -19.56
C PRO A 181 1.98 -25.10 -18.45
N VAL A 182 1.09 -25.98 -17.97
CA VAL A 182 0.14 -25.60 -16.92
C VAL A 182 0.84 -25.39 -15.57
N GLU A 183 1.60 -26.37 -15.08
CA GLU A 183 2.26 -26.29 -13.78
C GLU A 183 3.46 -25.34 -13.78
N GLY A 184 4.26 -25.32 -14.85
CA GLY A 184 5.46 -24.49 -14.95
C GLY A 184 5.17 -22.98 -15.02
N HIS A 185 3.97 -22.60 -15.46
CA HIS A 185 3.52 -21.21 -15.54
C HIS A 185 2.58 -20.80 -14.40
N LEU A 186 2.18 -21.73 -13.53
CA LEU A 186 1.34 -21.42 -12.38
C LEU A 186 2.17 -20.69 -11.31
N HIS A 187 1.89 -19.40 -11.14
CA HIS A 187 2.59 -18.61 -10.14
C HIS A 187 2.35 -19.16 -8.72
N PRO A 188 3.37 -19.26 -7.84
CA PRO A 188 3.20 -19.88 -6.52
C PRO A 188 2.14 -19.23 -5.61
N LEU A 189 1.90 -17.92 -5.76
CA LEU A 189 0.79 -17.24 -5.06
C LEU A 189 -0.61 -17.62 -5.57
N LYS A 190 -0.73 -18.23 -6.75
CA LYS A 190 -1.98 -18.75 -7.31
C LYS A 190 -2.09 -20.28 -7.18
N ASP A 191 -1.01 -20.96 -6.80
CA ASP A 191 -0.99 -22.41 -6.62
C ASP A 191 -1.52 -22.81 -5.23
N PRO A 192 -2.66 -23.53 -5.14
CA PRO A 192 -3.21 -23.99 -3.87
C PRO A 192 -2.28 -24.92 -3.07
N VAL A 193 -1.29 -25.54 -3.71
CA VAL A 193 -0.27 -26.36 -3.04
C VAL A 193 0.60 -25.51 -2.12
N TYR A 194 0.94 -24.29 -2.56
CA TYR A 194 1.78 -23.36 -1.80
C TYR A 194 0.95 -22.31 -1.04
N ASN A 195 -0.13 -21.83 -1.64
CA ASN A 195 -1.00 -20.80 -1.12
C ASN A 195 -2.47 -21.23 -1.21
N ALA A 196 -3.00 -21.82 -0.14
CA ALA A 196 -4.43 -22.16 -0.03
C ALA A 196 -5.37 -20.94 0.02
N GLY A 197 -4.82 -19.71 0.01
CA GLY A 197 -5.54 -18.47 0.17
C GLY A 197 -6.09 -18.29 1.60
N PHE A 198 -6.50 -17.07 1.92
CA PHE A 198 -7.14 -16.72 3.18
C PHE A 198 -7.83 -15.37 3.06
N ASN A 199 -8.99 -15.24 3.71
CA ASN A 199 -9.91 -14.12 3.57
C ASN A 199 -10.51 -13.76 4.92
N PHE A 200 -10.54 -12.46 5.21
CA PHE A 200 -11.27 -11.91 6.35
C PHE A 200 -12.72 -11.63 5.95
N ALA A 201 -13.66 -12.09 6.78
CA ALA A 201 -15.05 -11.65 6.70
C ALA A 201 -15.42 -10.93 7.99
N VAL A 202 -15.47 -9.59 7.96
CA VAL A 202 -15.83 -8.76 9.11
C VAL A 202 -17.36 -8.73 9.24
N SER A 203 -17.87 -9.36 10.29
CA SER A 203 -19.30 -9.55 10.51
C SER A 203 -19.95 -8.43 11.31
N ALA A 204 -19.19 -7.71 12.14
CA ALA A 204 -19.69 -6.56 12.90
C ALA A 204 -18.56 -5.62 13.36
N VAL A 205 -18.93 -4.36 13.57
CA VAL A 205 -18.18 -3.36 14.34
C VAL A 205 -19.10 -2.94 15.47
N ASN A 206 -18.69 -3.18 16.71
CA ASN A 206 -19.53 -3.00 17.89
C ASN A 206 -18.93 -1.96 18.85
N GLU A 207 -19.81 -1.29 19.58
CA GLU A 207 -19.45 -0.54 20.79
C GLU A 207 -18.80 -1.47 21.82
N ALA A 208 -17.79 -0.95 22.52
CA ALA A 208 -17.10 -1.63 23.61
C ALA A 208 -16.70 -0.64 24.71
N GLY A 209 -16.27 -1.17 25.86
CA GLY A 209 -15.87 -0.34 26.99
C GLY A 209 -17.06 0.29 27.72
N SER A 210 -16.95 1.57 28.07
CA SER A 210 -18.11 2.35 28.54
C SER A 210 -18.80 2.93 27.31
N HIS A 211 -20.05 2.57 27.08
CA HIS A 211 -20.78 2.93 25.86
C HIS A 211 -22.29 3.03 26.16
N ASN A 212 -23.05 3.61 25.24
CA ASN A 212 -24.48 3.89 25.45
C ASN A 212 -25.43 2.81 24.90
N GLY A 213 -24.92 1.87 24.10
CA GLY A 213 -25.64 0.72 23.56
C GLY A 213 -26.65 1.08 22.47
N ASN A 214 -26.44 2.20 21.77
CA ASN A 214 -27.36 2.69 20.73
C ASN A 214 -27.09 2.07 19.34
N GLY A 215 -26.07 1.22 19.20
CA GLY A 215 -25.67 0.57 17.95
C GLY A 215 -24.83 1.46 17.02
N LYS A 216 -24.29 2.57 17.52
CA LYS A 216 -23.47 3.55 16.81
C LYS A 216 -22.24 3.84 17.65
N LEU A 217 -21.12 4.11 16.99
CA LEU A 217 -19.89 4.46 17.68
C LEU A 217 -19.83 5.98 17.91
N ASP A 218 -19.62 6.36 19.16
CA ASP A 218 -19.48 7.74 19.58
C ASP A 218 -18.07 8.03 20.11
N PRO A 219 -17.59 9.30 20.04
CA PRO A 219 -16.35 9.69 20.69
C PRO A 219 -16.28 9.26 22.16
N GLY A 220 -15.16 8.66 22.57
CA GLY A 220 -14.94 8.13 23.91
C GLY A 220 -15.29 6.65 24.08
N GLU A 221 -15.99 6.04 23.12
CA GLU A 221 -16.29 4.60 23.16
C GLU A 221 -15.14 3.76 22.56
N LYS A 222 -14.98 2.53 23.06
CA LYS A 222 -14.03 1.59 22.46
C LYS A 222 -14.68 0.87 21.29
N VAL A 223 -13.86 0.36 20.37
CA VAL A 223 -14.33 -0.34 19.16
C VAL A 223 -13.94 -1.81 19.20
N GLN A 224 -14.91 -2.70 19.00
CA GLN A 224 -14.68 -4.14 18.83
C GLN A 224 -15.01 -4.59 17.40
N LEU A 225 -14.12 -5.36 16.79
CA LEU A 225 -14.39 -6.06 15.54
C LEU A 225 -14.77 -7.51 15.80
N ALA A 226 -15.84 -7.95 15.14
CA ALA A 226 -16.17 -9.37 14.97
C ALA A 226 -15.85 -9.81 13.54
N PHE A 227 -15.11 -10.90 13.38
CA PHE A 227 -14.75 -11.40 12.05
C PHE A 227 -14.49 -12.91 12.03
N THR A 228 -14.41 -13.49 10.83
CA THR A 228 -13.92 -14.84 10.60
C THR A 228 -12.73 -14.83 9.65
N LEU A 229 -11.88 -15.85 9.76
CA LEU A 229 -10.73 -16.05 8.87
C LEU A 229 -10.79 -17.46 8.26
N ARG A 230 -10.89 -17.53 6.93
CA ARG A 230 -11.05 -18.78 6.19
C ARG A 230 -10.18 -18.80 4.94
N ASN A 231 -9.72 -19.98 4.53
CA ASN A 231 -9.03 -20.17 3.25
C ASN A 231 -10.01 -20.12 2.06
N ASP A 232 -9.50 -20.19 0.84
CA ASP A 232 -10.33 -20.10 -0.37
C ASP A 232 -11.28 -21.30 -0.52
N ALA A 233 -10.94 -22.44 0.09
CA ALA A 233 -11.82 -23.61 0.20
C ALA A 233 -12.86 -23.52 1.34
N GLY A 234 -12.89 -22.40 2.09
CA GLY A 234 -13.83 -22.16 3.19
C GLY A 234 -13.45 -22.80 4.53
N ALA A 235 -12.30 -23.46 4.63
CA ALA A 235 -11.78 -24.01 5.89
C ALA A 235 -11.27 -22.90 6.83
N ALA A 236 -11.41 -23.11 8.13
CA ALA A 236 -10.93 -22.15 9.13
C ALA A 236 -9.40 -22.01 9.12
N VAL A 237 -8.91 -20.78 9.24
CA VAL A 237 -7.48 -20.46 9.38
C VAL A 237 -7.27 -19.77 10.73
N ALA A 238 -6.24 -20.19 11.47
CA ALA A 238 -5.94 -19.61 12.77
C ALA A 238 -5.17 -18.29 12.61
N ALA A 239 -5.64 -17.21 13.24
CA ALA A 239 -5.03 -15.88 13.16
C ALA A 239 -3.54 -15.87 13.54
N ASN A 240 -3.10 -16.70 14.50
CA ASN A 240 -1.69 -16.80 14.91
C ASN A 240 -0.74 -17.34 13.82
N THR A 241 -1.26 -17.86 12.71
CA THR A 241 -0.47 -18.27 11.52
C THR A 241 -0.14 -17.10 10.60
N LEU A 242 -0.74 -15.94 10.84
CA LEU A 242 -0.49 -14.73 10.08
C LEU A 242 0.82 -14.07 10.52
N GLY A 243 1.60 -13.60 9.56
CA GLY A 243 2.80 -12.80 9.81
C GLY A 243 2.46 -11.36 10.18
N SER A 244 1.31 -10.84 9.71
CA SER A 244 0.80 -9.54 10.14
C SER A 244 -0.71 -9.43 9.91
N MET A 245 -1.37 -8.63 10.75
CA MET A 245 -2.74 -8.16 10.57
C MET A 245 -2.75 -6.64 10.72
N ASN A 246 -3.56 -5.94 9.93
CA ASN A 246 -3.68 -4.49 10.01
C ASN A 246 -5.14 -4.07 9.82
N VAL A 247 -5.51 -2.98 10.46
CA VAL A 247 -6.84 -2.41 10.40
C VAL A 247 -6.75 -0.92 10.10
N VAL A 248 -7.69 -0.44 9.29
CA VAL A 248 -7.96 0.98 9.08
C VAL A 248 -9.41 1.25 9.40
N VAL A 249 -9.66 2.36 10.08
CA VAL A 249 -10.98 2.98 10.21
C VAL A 249 -10.93 4.34 9.54
N SER A 250 -11.85 4.59 8.61
CA SER A 250 -11.99 5.89 7.96
C SER A 250 -13.43 6.23 7.65
N GLY A 251 -13.71 7.53 7.56
CA GLY A 251 -15.04 8.03 7.24
C GLY A 251 -15.20 9.52 7.53
N PRO A 252 -16.40 10.07 7.31
CA PRO A 252 -17.58 9.43 6.73
C PRO A 252 -17.39 9.13 5.22
N THR A 253 -18.24 8.29 4.62
CA THR A 253 -18.18 7.91 3.20
C THR A 253 -18.24 9.08 2.22
N VAL A 254 -18.86 10.21 2.61
CA VAL A 254 -18.93 11.45 1.80
C VAL A 254 -17.59 12.15 1.64
N ASN A 255 -16.75 12.10 2.68
CA ASN A 255 -15.39 12.61 2.69
C ASN A 255 -14.57 11.79 3.67
N ARG A 256 -14.03 10.66 3.18
CA ARG A 256 -13.27 9.76 4.05
C ARG A 256 -12.07 10.51 4.61
N ASN A 257 -11.93 10.51 5.91
CA ASN A 257 -10.74 10.94 6.63
C ASN A 257 -10.27 9.77 7.49
N LEU A 258 -8.96 9.66 7.69
CA LEU A 258 -8.40 8.65 8.59
C LEU A 258 -8.92 8.89 10.01
N VAL A 259 -9.36 7.84 10.68
CA VAL A 259 -9.71 7.87 12.11
C VAL A 259 -8.70 7.05 12.91
N HIS A 260 -8.30 5.91 12.34
CA HIS A 260 -7.39 5.00 13.01
C HIS A 260 -6.66 4.10 12.02
N TYR A 261 -5.36 3.94 12.19
CA TYR A 261 -4.57 2.87 11.59
C TYR A 261 -3.79 2.11 12.65
N ALA A 262 -3.86 0.78 12.63
CA ALA A 262 -3.05 -0.03 13.54
C ALA A 262 -2.66 -1.38 12.94
N SER A 263 -1.43 -1.79 13.26
CA SER A 263 -1.07 -3.21 13.20
C SER A 263 -1.67 -3.95 14.39
N VAL A 264 -2.34 -5.06 14.10
CA VAL A 264 -2.94 -5.93 15.09
C VAL A 264 -1.98 -7.11 15.33
N PRO A 265 -1.46 -7.30 16.56
CA PRO A 265 -0.71 -8.49 16.90
C PRO A 265 -1.60 -9.73 16.73
N PRO A 266 -1.25 -10.71 15.88
CA PRO A 266 -2.09 -11.89 15.67
C PRO A 266 -2.30 -12.72 16.95
N ALA A 267 -1.37 -12.62 17.89
CA ALA A 267 -1.46 -13.23 19.22
C ALA A 267 -2.64 -12.67 20.06
N TYR A 268 -3.13 -11.47 19.78
CA TYR A 268 -4.23 -10.85 20.52
C TYR A 268 -5.61 -11.33 20.05
N ALA A 269 -5.75 -11.73 18.78
CA ALA A 269 -7.04 -12.14 18.22
C ALA A 269 -7.66 -13.35 18.95
N GLY A 270 -6.83 -14.19 19.60
CA GLY A 270 -7.27 -15.36 20.36
C GLY A 270 -7.53 -16.60 19.50
N ALA A 271 -8.40 -17.49 19.98
CA ALA A 271 -8.74 -18.73 19.30
C ALA A 271 -9.90 -18.54 18.31
N GLY A 272 -9.75 -19.08 17.09
CA GLY A 272 -10.76 -18.99 16.03
C GLY A 272 -11.82 -20.10 16.07
N PRO A 273 -12.65 -20.22 15.01
CA PRO A 273 -12.60 -19.47 13.73
C PRO A 273 -13.36 -18.14 13.73
N ASN A 274 -14.13 -17.87 14.79
CA ASN A 274 -14.84 -16.62 14.99
C ASN A 274 -14.06 -15.80 16.01
N TYR A 275 -13.72 -14.58 15.63
CA TYR A 275 -12.89 -13.68 16.41
C TYR A 275 -13.73 -12.48 16.84
N ALA A 276 -13.51 -12.04 18.08
CA ALA A 276 -14.02 -10.79 18.61
C ALA A 276 -12.89 -10.11 19.38
N MET A 277 -12.41 -8.98 18.89
CA MET A 277 -11.29 -8.27 19.51
C MET A 277 -11.50 -6.76 19.47
N ASN A 278 -11.09 -6.07 20.53
CA ASN A 278 -11.00 -4.62 20.50
C ASN A 278 -9.91 -4.19 19.50
N LEU A 279 -10.08 -3.01 18.91
CA LEU A 279 -9.05 -2.42 18.06
C LEU A 279 -7.83 -1.99 18.90
N PRO A 280 -6.58 -2.15 18.41
CA PRO A 280 -5.39 -1.72 19.15
C PRO A 280 -5.18 -0.22 19.04
N GLN A 281 -4.77 0.43 20.11
CA GLN A 281 -4.17 1.76 20.08
C GLN A 281 -2.83 1.72 20.82
N VAL A 282 -1.80 2.33 20.22
CA VAL A 282 -0.49 2.48 20.87
C VAL A 282 -0.43 3.83 21.56
N VAL A 283 -0.10 3.81 22.85
CA VAL A 283 0.25 4.99 23.64
C VAL A 283 1.77 5.10 23.68
N PHE A 284 2.29 6.27 23.32
CA PHE A 284 3.72 6.54 23.30
C PHE A 284 4.12 7.49 24.42
N TYR A 285 5.17 7.11 25.14
CA TYR A 285 5.93 7.95 26.08
C TYR A 285 5.06 8.66 27.12
N GLU A 286 4.02 7.99 27.63
CA GLU A 286 3.18 8.54 28.68
C GLU A 286 3.98 8.73 29.98
N PRO A 287 4.07 9.94 30.54
CA PRO A 287 4.66 10.14 31.86
C PRO A 287 3.73 9.61 32.95
N ILE A 288 4.10 8.48 33.58
CA ILE A 288 3.26 7.81 34.61
C ILE A 288 3.63 8.18 36.05
N GLY A 289 4.67 9.00 36.22
CA GLY A 289 5.11 9.49 37.52
C GLY A 289 6.62 9.69 37.61
N VAL A 290 7.06 10.04 38.82
CA VAL A 290 8.48 10.24 39.15
C VAL A 290 8.95 9.11 40.06
N GLY A 291 10.08 8.51 39.72
CA GLY A 291 10.73 7.49 40.54
C GLY A 291 11.07 8.04 41.93
N ASN A 292 10.89 7.22 42.96
CA ASN A 292 11.23 7.56 44.34
C ASN A 292 12.41 6.73 44.88
N GLY A 293 13.00 5.86 44.05
CA GLY A 293 14.11 4.97 44.42
C GLY A 293 13.69 3.76 45.27
N ALA A 294 12.44 3.67 45.71
CA ALA A 294 11.96 2.56 46.50
C ALA A 294 11.69 1.34 45.60
N ALA A 295 12.03 0.15 46.10
CA ALA A 295 11.56 -1.09 45.52
C ALA A 295 10.04 -1.23 45.77
N GLY A 296 9.30 -1.71 44.77
CA GLY A 296 7.86 -1.88 44.88
C GLY A 296 7.04 -0.59 44.67
N GLN A 297 7.65 0.49 44.17
CA GLN A 297 6.90 1.69 43.79
C GLN A 297 5.92 1.32 42.66
N ALA A 298 4.63 1.54 42.89
CA ALA A 298 3.57 1.33 41.92
C ALA A 298 3.22 2.66 41.22
N LEU A 299 3.25 2.67 39.89
CA LEU A 299 2.83 3.76 39.02
C LEU A 299 1.79 3.22 38.04
N ALA A 300 0.77 4.01 37.71
CA ALA A 300 -0.32 3.57 36.84
C ALA A 300 -0.35 4.40 35.56
N THR A 301 -0.64 3.73 34.44
CA THR A 301 -0.98 4.39 33.18
C THR A 301 -2.42 4.91 33.18
N SER A 302 -2.71 5.86 32.30
CA SER A 302 -4.05 6.44 32.15
C SER A 302 -5.02 5.52 31.42
N MET A 303 -4.54 4.60 30.59
CA MET A 303 -5.38 3.70 29.82
C MET A 303 -5.14 2.22 30.13
N THR A 304 -6.24 1.47 30.18
CA THR A 304 -6.27 0.05 30.54
C THR A 304 -7.31 -0.71 29.70
N PRO A 305 -7.14 -2.04 29.54
CA PRO A 305 -5.99 -2.84 29.95
C PRO A 305 -4.79 -2.67 28.99
N HIS A 306 -3.60 -3.02 29.44
CA HIS A 306 -2.48 -3.26 28.54
C HIS A 306 -2.67 -4.62 27.86
N TRP A 307 -2.46 -4.69 26.55
CA TRP A 307 -2.54 -5.96 25.83
C TRP A 307 -1.37 -6.88 26.17
N ASN A 308 -0.15 -6.33 26.18
CA ASN A 308 1.09 -6.99 26.60
C ASN A 308 1.29 -8.42 26.06
N VAL A 309 1.03 -8.61 24.76
CA VAL A 309 1.27 -9.86 24.02
C VAL A 309 2.51 -9.71 23.12
N THR A 310 2.98 -10.82 22.54
CA THR A 310 4.04 -10.78 21.52
C THR A 310 3.65 -9.82 20.39
N GLY A 311 4.53 -8.86 20.08
CA GLY A 311 4.27 -7.79 19.12
C GLY A 311 3.61 -6.52 19.69
N ALA A 312 3.23 -6.52 20.97
CA ALA A 312 2.61 -5.39 21.68
C ALA A 312 3.01 -5.34 23.17
N THR A 313 4.26 -5.63 23.47
CA THR A 313 4.79 -5.62 24.85
C THR A 313 4.91 -4.20 25.39
N THR A 314 4.59 -4.00 26.66
CA THR A 314 4.79 -2.73 27.35
C THR A 314 6.28 -2.41 27.50
N THR A 315 6.67 -1.16 27.22
CA THR A 315 8.05 -0.69 27.34
C THR A 315 8.14 0.53 28.26
N VAL A 316 9.29 0.68 28.92
CA VAL A 316 9.56 1.78 29.85
C VAL A 316 10.86 2.47 29.48
N LEU A 317 10.82 3.79 29.40
CA LEU A 317 11.97 4.68 29.33
C LEU A 317 12.03 5.52 30.61
N LEU A 318 13.23 5.72 31.13
CA LEU A 318 13.50 6.59 32.28
C LEU A 318 14.18 7.86 31.78
N ARG A 319 13.65 9.03 32.10
CA ARG A 319 14.36 10.30 31.89
C ARG A 319 15.52 10.39 32.89
N THR A 320 16.75 10.34 32.38
CA THR A 320 17.99 10.36 33.17
C THR A 320 18.62 11.74 33.25
N GLY A 321 18.24 12.66 32.36
CA GLY A 321 18.81 13.98 32.29
C GLY A 321 18.13 14.87 31.25
N THR A 322 18.63 16.09 31.14
CA THR A 322 18.27 17.06 30.09
C THR A 322 19.59 17.61 29.57
N ALA A 323 19.90 17.32 28.31
CA ALA A 323 21.15 17.69 27.66
C ALA A 323 20.90 17.80 26.17
N GLY A 324 21.66 18.67 25.48
CA GLY A 324 21.49 18.95 24.05
C GLY A 324 20.58 20.14 23.80
N GLY A 325 19.65 20.02 22.86
CA GLY A 325 18.76 21.12 22.43
C GLY A 325 17.90 21.70 23.56
N SER A 326 17.81 23.03 23.65
CA SER A 326 16.92 23.73 24.58
C SER A 326 16.44 25.04 23.99
N THR A 327 15.12 25.18 23.87
CA THR A 327 14.50 26.29 23.14
C THR A 327 13.06 26.50 23.61
N THR A 328 12.31 27.30 22.86
CA THR A 328 10.87 27.48 23.03
C THR A 328 10.15 27.33 21.70
N THR A 329 8.87 26.98 21.72
CA THR A 329 8.03 27.01 20.51
C THR A 329 7.97 28.45 19.95
N ALA A 330 8.25 28.61 18.67
CA ALA A 330 8.20 29.90 17.98
C ALA A 330 6.76 30.33 17.69
N SER A 331 5.85 29.36 17.55
CA SER A 331 4.41 29.55 17.33
C SER A 331 3.63 28.57 18.19
N ALA A 332 2.32 28.79 18.31
CA ALA A 332 1.45 27.80 18.93
C ALA A 332 1.45 26.53 18.08
N ALA A 333 1.51 25.38 18.74
CA ALA A 333 1.32 24.07 18.13
C ALA A 333 0.00 23.47 18.63
N LYS A 334 -0.77 22.88 17.72
CA LYS A 334 -2.08 22.31 17.98
C LYS A 334 -1.98 20.80 18.16
N ALA A 335 -2.90 20.25 18.94
CA ALA A 335 -3.17 18.82 18.91
C ALA A 335 -3.41 18.38 17.45
N SER A 336 -3.07 17.12 17.13
CA SER A 336 -3.01 16.52 15.79
C SER A 336 -1.87 16.98 14.88
N GLN A 337 -1.12 18.05 15.18
CA GLN A 337 0.08 18.39 14.41
C GLN A 337 1.21 17.39 14.63
N ASN A 338 1.93 17.05 13.56
CA ASN A 338 3.10 16.18 13.57
C ASN A 338 4.44 16.94 13.50
N TRP A 339 4.43 18.25 13.73
CA TRP A 339 5.63 19.07 13.89
C TRP A 339 5.45 20.14 14.98
N ILE A 340 6.56 20.74 15.38
CA ILE A 340 6.61 22.04 16.08
C ILE A 340 7.64 22.95 15.42
N ASP A 341 7.34 24.24 15.38
CA ASP A 341 8.31 25.27 15.03
C ASP A 341 8.95 25.82 16.31
N VAL A 342 10.27 25.85 16.37
CA VAL A 342 11.04 26.32 17.53
C VAL A 342 11.85 27.57 17.22
N ALA A 343 12.18 28.35 18.25
CA ALA A 343 12.97 29.57 18.06
C ALA A 343 14.40 29.29 17.57
N ASP A 344 14.96 28.15 17.99
CA ASP A 344 16.29 27.67 17.62
C ASP A 344 16.31 26.13 17.74
N ALA A 345 16.59 25.44 16.64
CA ALA A 345 16.71 23.98 16.60
C ALA A 345 18.15 23.48 16.83
N THR A 346 19.09 24.37 17.14
CA THR A 346 20.49 23.99 17.42
C THR A 346 20.56 22.99 18.57
N GLY A 347 21.27 21.88 18.33
CA GLY A 347 21.47 20.83 19.32
C GLY A 347 20.40 19.74 19.32
N PHE A 348 19.34 19.85 18.51
CA PHE A 348 18.39 18.76 18.30
C PHE A 348 18.78 17.91 17.07
N ALA A 349 18.60 16.60 17.17
CA ALA A 349 18.83 15.64 16.10
C ALA A 349 17.74 14.57 16.04
N ARG A 350 17.72 13.84 14.92
CA ARG A 350 16.85 12.66 14.75
C ARG A 350 17.15 11.62 15.84
N ASP A 351 16.10 10.91 16.26
CA ASP A 351 16.08 9.85 17.27
C ASP A 351 16.20 10.29 18.71
N GLU A 352 16.48 11.56 18.97
CA GLU A 352 16.50 12.13 20.29
C GLU A 352 15.07 12.35 20.82
N TYR A 353 14.93 12.24 22.13
CA TYR A 353 13.68 12.49 22.82
C TYR A 353 13.65 13.93 23.28
N LEU A 354 12.47 14.54 23.24
CA LEU A 354 12.24 15.86 23.79
C LEU A 354 11.01 15.87 24.70
N VAL A 355 10.95 16.89 25.54
CA VAL A 355 9.77 17.27 26.30
C VAL A 355 9.34 18.67 25.90
N ILE A 356 8.04 18.83 25.66
CA ILE A 356 7.36 20.11 25.44
C ILE A 356 6.60 20.45 26.72
N ASP A 357 6.63 21.73 27.12
CA ASP A 357 6.00 22.24 28.33
C ASP A 357 6.47 21.50 29.61
N ASP A 358 7.79 21.42 29.78
CA ASP A 358 8.43 20.68 30.88
C ASP A 358 8.00 21.20 32.25
N GLY A 359 7.24 20.38 32.99
CA GLY A 359 6.68 20.72 34.30
C GLY A 359 5.37 21.51 34.25
N GLY A 360 4.86 21.81 33.05
CA GLY A 360 3.56 22.44 32.85
C GLY A 360 2.41 21.43 32.72
N ALA A 361 1.20 21.94 32.57
CA ALA A 361 -0.01 21.11 32.44
C ALA A 361 -0.10 20.42 31.06
N ALA A 362 0.52 21.00 30.03
CA ALA A 362 0.55 20.45 28.70
C ALA A 362 1.73 19.50 28.48
N VAL A 363 2.49 19.12 29.52
CA VAL A 363 3.71 18.30 29.37
C VAL A 363 3.50 17.11 28.43
N GLU A 364 4.39 17.00 27.45
CA GLU A 364 4.30 16.01 26.38
C GLU A 364 5.68 15.58 25.91
N TYR A 365 5.92 14.27 25.84
CA TYR A 365 7.18 13.69 25.37
C TYR A 365 7.03 13.22 23.93
N MET A 366 8.02 13.56 23.11
CA MET A 366 8.09 13.21 21.68
C MET A 366 9.47 12.65 21.34
N ARG A 367 9.57 12.00 20.18
CA ARG A 367 10.84 11.58 19.60
C ARG A 367 11.00 12.23 18.24
N ILE A 368 12.12 12.89 18.02
CA ILE A 368 12.38 13.66 16.81
C ILE A 368 12.68 12.69 15.67
N GLN A 369 12.03 12.90 14.54
CA GLN A 369 12.22 12.10 13.34
C GLN A 369 13.02 12.86 12.28
N PHE A 370 12.85 14.17 12.20
CA PHE A 370 13.60 15.01 11.28
C PHE A 370 13.68 16.46 11.80
N VAL A 371 14.80 17.11 11.52
CA VAL A 371 15.04 18.52 11.85
C VAL A 371 15.22 19.26 10.53
N GLU A 372 14.36 20.22 10.27
CA GLU A 372 14.31 20.99 9.02
C GLU A 372 14.35 22.49 9.33
N GLY A 373 15.54 23.10 9.24
CA GLY A 373 15.73 24.45 9.75
C GLY A 373 15.34 24.52 11.23
N ASN A 374 14.34 25.33 11.54
CA ASN A 374 13.80 25.50 12.90
C ASN A 374 12.53 24.67 13.17
N ARG A 375 12.18 23.73 12.29
CA ARG A 375 11.05 22.82 12.47
C ARG A 375 11.54 21.46 12.96
N LEU A 376 10.90 20.94 14.00
CA LEU A 376 11.10 19.58 14.51
C LEU A 376 9.90 18.73 14.09
N TRP A 377 10.14 17.72 13.26
CA TRP A 377 9.13 16.79 12.78
C TRP A 377 9.09 15.49 13.61
N PHE A 378 7.89 14.92 13.80
CA PHE A 378 7.65 13.72 14.60
C PHE A 378 7.31 12.49 13.76
N SER A 379 6.06 12.24 13.35
CA SER A 379 5.82 11.09 12.47
C SER A 379 4.50 11.15 11.74
N SER A 380 4.18 10.06 11.06
CA SER A 380 2.88 9.80 10.46
C SER A 380 2.25 8.62 11.18
N GLU A 381 0.93 8.60 11.29
CA GLU A 381 0.15 7.53 11.93
C GLU A 381 0.48 6.14 11.33
N TYR A 382 0.98 6.10 10.11
CA TYR A 382 1.45 4.89 9.43
C TYR A 382 2.70 4.23 10.06
N ILE A 383 3.49 4.94 10.90
CA ILE A 383 4.72 4.39 11.52
C ILE A 383 4.50 4.03 12.99
N SER A 384 4.80 2.79 13.36
CA SER A 384 4.64 2.26 14.72
C SER A 384 5.78 2.57 15.71
N GLY A 385 6.86 3.22 15.26
CA GLY A 385 8.08 3.43 16.07
C GLY A 385 8.25 4.82 16.68
N TYR A 386 7.40 5.78 16.29
CA TYR A 386 7.44 7.16 16.78
C TYR A 386 6.04 7.56 17.18
N LYS A 387 5.94 8.42 18.20
CA LYS A 387 4.72 9.16 18.43
C LYS A 387 4.49 10.09 17.24
N TYR A 388 3.33 9.98 16.62
CA TYR A 388 3.07 10.58 15.31
C TYR A 388 2.64 12.05 15.40
N PHE A 389 1.78 12.42 16.35
CA PHE A 389 1.28 13.79 16.52
C PHE A 389 1.18 14.21 17.99
N LEU A 390 1.01 15.51 18.21
CA LEU A 390 0.74 16.12 19.51
C LEU A 390 -0.68 15.75 19.98
N LEU A 391 -0.81 15.34 21.23
CA LEU A 391 -2.10 15.06 21.88
C LEU A 391 -2.68 16.32 22.54
N LYS A 392 -1.87 17.36 22.71
CA LYS A 392 -2.23 18.58 23.43
C LYS A 392 -1.84 19.82 22.62
N ASP A 393 -2.61 20.89 22.83
CA ASP A 393 -2.22 22.23 22.37
C ASP A 393 -1.06 22.75 23.23
N HIS A 394 -0.07 23.35 22.57
CA HIS A 394 1.06 24.01 23.18
C HIS A 394 1.10 25.48 22.73
N PRO A 395 1.03 26.46 23.65
CA PRO A 395 1.12 27.87 23.27
C PRO A 395 2.50 28.21 22.69
N ALA A 396 2.58 29.36 22.00
CA ALA A 396 3.88 29.94 21.64
C ALA A 396 4.66 30.28 22.91
N GLY A 397 5.97 30.03 22.90
CA GLY A 397 6.84 30.20 24.07
C GLY A 397 6.87 29.01 25.03
N SER A 398 6.14 27.93 24.77
CA SER A 398 6.27 26.67 25.53
C SER A 398 7.70 26.18 25.49
N THR A 399 8.20 25.70 26.63
CA THR A 399 9.57 25.16 26.71
C THR A 399 9.70 23.90 25.87
N VAL A 400 10.82 23.75 25.17
CA VAL A 400 11.16 22.54 24.42
C VAL A 400 12.59 22.15 24.79
N LYS A 401 12.76 20.97 25.37
CA LYS A 401 14.08 20.50 25.82
C LYS A 401 14.33 19.07 25.39
N GLU A 402 15.51 18.81 24.89
CA GLU A 402 16.00 17.45 24.68
C GLU A 402 16.20 16.74 26.02
N VAL A 403 15.79 15.47 26.08
CA VAL A 403 15.87 14.64 27.28
C VAL A 403 16.65 13.36 27.01
N GLN A 404 17.54 13.04 27.94
CA GLN A 404 18.26 11.77 27.91
C GLN A 404 17.36 10.69 28.49
N THR A 405 17.25 9.57 27.78
CA THR A 405 16.43 8.43 28.20
C THR A 405 17.22 7.12 28.23
N SER A 406 16.91 6.25 29.19
CA SER A 406 17.40 4.87 29.21
C SER A 406 16.24 3.89 29.31
N ALA A 407 16.27 2.82 28.52
CA ALA A 407 15.29 1.73 28.64
C ALA A 407 15.43 1.03 30.00
N SER A 408 14.31 0.62 30.59
CA SER A 408 14.28 -0.15 31.84
C SER A 408 13.46 -1.43 31.67
N THR A 409 13.97 -2.52 32.23
CA THR A 409 13.27 -3.80 32.41
C THR A 409 13.01 -4.11 33.88
N ALA A 410 13.37 -3.19 34.78
CA ALA A 410 13.31 -3.35 36.22
C ALA A 410 11.91 -3.01 36.77
N PHE A 411 10.89 -3.68 36.23
CA PHE A 411 9.50 -3.56 36.67
C PHE A 411 8.71 -4.86 36.45
N THR A 412 7.60 -5.01 37.17
CA THR A 412 6.53 -5.95 36.82
C THR A 412 5.30 -5.19 36.36
N LEU A 413 4.46 -5.82 35.54
CA LEU A 413 3.24 -5.21 35.00
C LEU A 413 2.01 -6.00 35.46
N ASN A 414 1.04 -5.31 36.06
CA ASN A 414 -0.34 -5.77 36.10
C ASN A 414 -1.07 -5.19 34.87
N ALA A 415 -1.23 -6.01 33.84
CA ALA A 415 -1.78 -5.58 32.56
C ALA A 415 -3.26 -5.16 32.67
N GLY A 416 -4.04 -5.78 33.56
CA GLY A 416 -5.45 -5.44 33.75
C GLY A 416 -5.67 -4.05 34.35
N THR A 417 -4.76 -3.60 35.22
CA THR A 417 -4.84 -2.29 35.88
C THR A 417 -3.86 -1.26 35.33
N GLY A 418 -3.04 -1.63 34.34
CA GLY A 418 -1.98 -0.75 33.81
C GLY A 418 -0.95 -0.35 34.86
N THR A 419 -0.78 -1.14 35.92
CA THR A 419 0.10 -0.78 37.04
C THR A 419 1.48 -1.39 36.85
N LEU A 420 2.50 -0.52 36.79
CA LEU A 420 3.90 -0.90 36.78
C LEU A 420 4.48 -0.80 38.19
N THR A 421 5.10 -1.87 38.66
CA THR A 421 5.72 -1.95 39.98
C THR A 421 7.23 -2.09 39.84
N SER A 422 8.00 -1.16 40.39
CA SER A 422 9.47 -1.18 40.31
C SER A 422 10.07 -2.44 40.96
N THR A 423 11.08 -3.03 40.32
CA THR A 423 11.89 -4.11 40.91
C THR A 423 13.29 -3.61 41.18
N GLY A 424 13.89 -3.98 42.32
CA GLY A 424 15.28 -3.64 42.65
C GLY A 424 15.64 -2.15 42.66
N GLY A 425 14.68 -1.26 42.97
CA GLY A 425 14.89 0.20 42.89
C GLY A 425 14.92 0.75 41.45
N GLY A 426 14.36 0.02 40.49
CA GLY A 426 14.41 0.28 39.05
C GLY A 426 13.84 1.62 38.56
N PHE A 427 13.15 2.38 39.43
CA PHE A 427 12.76 3.77 39.20
C PHE A 427 13.54 4.66 40.18
N ALA A 428 14.71 5.16 39.77
CA ALA A 428 15.55 5.94 40.67
C ALA A 428 14.89 7.28 41.03
N ALA A 429 15.26 7.81 42.20
CA ALA A 429 14.69 9.06 42.70
C ALA A 429 14.86 10.22 41.70
N GLY A 430 13.77 10.88 41.34
CA GLY A 430 13.76 12.05 40.44
C GLY A 430 13.70 11.72 38.94
N GLN A 431 13.76 10.45 38.54
CA GLN A 431 13.60 10.06 37.14
C GLN A 431 12.12 10.07 36.74
N VAL A 432 11.77 10.74 35.65
CA VAL A 432 10.42 10.62 35.07
C VAL A 432 10.31 9.26 34.38
N VAL A 433 9.28 8.49 34.72
CA VAL A 433 9.01 7.18 34.14
C VAL A 433 8.05 7.37 32.96
N LEU A 434 8.51 7.04 31.75
CA LEU A 434 7.75 7.11 30.51
C LEU A 434 7.35 5.70 30.09
N CYS A 435 6.05 5.47 29.88
CA CYS A 435 5.52 4.17 29.47
C CYS A 435 4.98 4.22 28.04
N SER A 436 5.30 3.20 27.23
CA SER A 436 4.65 2.99 25.93
C SER A 436 4.03 1.61 25.89
N TYR A 437 2.77 1.51 25.46
CA TYR A 437 1.98 0.28 25.55
C TYR A 437 0.84 0.27 24.52
N THR A 438 0.36 -0.93 24.21
CA THR A 438 -0.86 -1.12 23.41
C THR A 438 -2.04 -1.36 24.34
N THR A 439 -3.15 -0.68 24.07
CA THR A 439 -4.42 -0.80 24.76
C THR A 439 -5.58 -0.79 23.76
N ASP A 440 -6.81 -0.77 24.24
CA ASP A 440 -8.00 -0.69 23.40
C ASP A 440 -8.15 0.72 22.82
N PHE A 441 -8.34 0.80 21.51
CA PHE A 441 -8.64 2.01 20.80
C PHE A 441 -9.94 2.64 21.28
N VAL A 442 -9.88 3.95 21.52
CA VAL A 442 -11.01 4.79 21.88
C VAL A 442 -11.27 5.74 20.72
N MET A 443 -12.53 5.80 20.27
CA MET A 443 -12.96 6.73 19.23
C MET A 443 -12.58 8.16 19.62
N PRO A 444 -11.81 8.88 18.79
CA PRO A 444 -11.36 10.22 19.12
C PRO A 444 -12.52 11.23 18.98
N ALA A 445 -12.41 12.36 19.67
CA ALA A 445 -13.38 13.45 19.52
C ALA A 445 -13.18 14.27 18.23
N VAL A 446 -11.95 14.27 17.71
CA VAL A 446 -11.54 14.98 16.50
C VAL A 446 -10.79 14.05 15.55
N TYR A 447 -10.73 14.40 14.28
CA TYR A 447 -9.92 13.64 13.33
C TYR A 447 -8.43 13.77 13.66
N PRO A 448 -7.66 12.67 13.61
CA PRO A 448 -6.21 12.73 13.62
C PRO A 448 -5.65 13.42 12.36
N GLY A 449 -4.32 13.63 12.35
CA GLY A 449 -3.58 14.03 11.15
C GLY A 449 -3.79 13.04 10.00
N ALA A 450 -3.82 13.53 8.76
CA ALA A 450 -3.92 12.68 7.58
C ALA A 450 -2.71 11.73 7.41
N LEU A 451 -2.80 10.78 6.47
CA LEU A 451 -1.66 9.91 6.17
C LEU A 451 -0.53 10.74 5.55
N ASN A 452 0.62 10.73 6.23
CA ASN A 452 1.78 11.55 5.88
C ASN A 452 1.51 13.06 5.93
N ASP A 453 0.59 13.48 6.80
CA ASP A 453 0.15 14.86 6.99
C ASP A 453 1.28 15.91 6.93
N SER A 454 0.95 17.04 6.32
CA SER A 454 1.78 18.22 6.20
C SER A 454 0.89 19.47 6.06
N PRO A 455 1.46 20.68 6.24
CA PRO A 455 0.72 21.93 6.04
C PRO A 455 0.22 22.17 4.59
N ALA A 456 0.61 21.33 3.63
CA ALA A 456 0.34 21.54 2.20
C ALA A 456 -1.12 21.22 1.83
N LEU A 457 -1.68 20.14 2.38
CA LEU A 457 -3.07 19.75 2.16
C LEU A 457 -3.93 20.10 3.37
N ASP A 458 -4.58 21.26 3.31
CA ASP A 458 -5.47 21.74 4.37
C ASP A 458 -6.94 21.35 4.15
N GLU A 459 -7.84 21.95 4.94
CA GLU A 459 -9.28 21.73 4.81
C GLU A 459 -9.86 22.09 3.44
N SER A 460 -9.18 22.94 2.64
CA SER A 460 -9.58 23.24 1.27
C SER A 460 -9.36 22.06 0.32
N TRP A 461 -8.60 21.04 0.74
CA TRP A 461 -8.50 19.74 0.08
C TRP A 461 -9.41 18.67 0.69
N GLY A 462 -10.25 19.07 1.65
CA GLY A 462 -11.13 18.19 2.40
C GLY A 462 -10.41 17.44 3.52
N ASP A 463 -9.20 17.84 3.91
CA ASP A 463 -8.57 17.34 5.12
C ASP A 463 -9.30 17.88 6.37
N TRP A 464 -9.77 16.98 7.22
CA TRP A 464 -10.52 17.34 8.42
C TRP A 464 -9.71 17.22 9.70
N SER A 465 -8.39 17.07 9.62
CA SER A 465 -7.51 17.01 10.79
C SER A 465 -7.81 18.12 11.81
N GLY A 466 -7.98 17.71 13.07
CA GLY A 466 -8.34 18.58 14.19
C GLY A 466 -9.81 19.00 14.27
N LYS A 467 -10.65 18.71 13.26
CA LYS A 467 -12.11 18.98 13.32
C LYS A 467 -12.86 17.88 14.08
N PRO A 468 -14.02 18.16 14.70
CA PRO A 468 -14.84 17.15 15.37
C PRO A 468 -15.23 16.01 14.43
N LEU A 469 -15.37 14.78 14.93
CA LEU A 469 -15.89 13.69 14.08
C LEU A 469 -17.29 14.02 13.55
N ALA A 470 -17.48 13.90 12.24
CA ALA A 470 -18.78 14.11 11.61
C ALA A 470 -19.69 12.89 11.78
N ALA A 471 -20.98 13.10 12.01
CA ALA A 471 -21.93 12.00 11.95
C ALA A 471 -22.00 11.44 10.52
N GLY A 472 -21.95 10.12 10.37
CA GLY A 472 -22.08 9.48 9.06
C GLY A 472 -21.74 7.99 9.07
N THR A 473 -21.53 7.45 7.88
CA THR A 473 -21.10 6.06 7.68
C THR A 473 -19.59 5.97 7.63
N TYR A 474 -19.02 5.15 8.49
CA TYR A 474 -17.58 4.88 8.55
C TYR A 474 -17.33 3.43 8.15
N THR A 475 -16.12 3.14 7.67
CA THR A 475 -15.74 1.80 7.22
C THR A 475 -14.54 1.32 8.03
N ALA A 476 -14.64 0.12 8.58
CA ALA A 476 -13.50 -0.63 9.10
C ALA A 476 -13.02 -1.62 8.04
N THR A 477 -11.73 -1.61 7.72
CA THR A 477 -11.09 -2.53 6.77
C THR A 477 -9.98 -3.31 7.47
N LEU A 478 -10.10 -4.63 7.49
CA LEU A 478 -9.12 -5.56 8.08
C LEU A 478 -8.46 -6.38 6.98
N TRP A 479 -7.13 -6.42 6.97
CA TRP A 479 -6.37 -7.29 6.05
C TRP A 479 -5.17 -7.90 6.75
N GLY A 480 -4.57 -8.91 6.12
CA GLY A 480 -3.42 -9.59 6.70
C GLY A 480 -2.51 -10.20 5.66
N ARG A 481 -1.31 -10.54 6.14
CA ARG A 481 -0.31 -11.31 5.41
C ARG A 481 -0.06 -12.62 6.16
N ALA A 482 -0.08 -13.73 5.44
CA ALA A 482 0.34 -15.00 6.01
C ALA A 482 1.84 -14.98 6.29
N ALA A 483 2.33 -15.95 7.08
CA ALA A 483 3.76 -16.22 7.11
C ALA A 483 4.27 -16.52 5.69
N SER A 484 5.45 -16.01 5.36
CA SER A 484 6.05 -16.28 4.05
C SER A 484 6.37 -17.76 3.89
N PHE A 485 6.18 -18.29 2.70
CA PHE A 485 6.70 -19.61 2.31
C PHE A 485 7.84 -19.44 1.31
N ASN A 486 8.70 -20.46 1.21
CA ASN A 486 9.78 -20.48 0.23
C ASN A 486 9.49 -21.53 -0.83
N VAL A 487 9.67 -21.16 -2.09
CA VAL A 487 9.73 -22.13 -3.19
C VAL A 487 11.19 -22.28 -3.59
N SER A 488 11.62 -23.53 -3.73
CA SER A 488 12.96 -23.87 -4.21
C SER A 488 12.89 -24.17 -5.71
N GLY A 489 13.45 -23.30 -6.53
CA GLY A 489 13.64 -23.51 -7.97
C GLY A 489 15.12 -23.72 -8.25
N GLY A 490 15.51 -24.87 -8.80
CA GLY A 490 16.92 -25.11 -9.18
C GLY A 490 17.94 -24.98 -8.04
N GLY A 491 17.53 -25.12 -6.77
CA GLY A 491 18.37 -24.92 -5.58
C GLY A 491 18.37 -23.49 -5.02
N GLU A 492 17.65 -22.56 -5.64
CA GLU A 492 17.50 -21.17 -5.21
C GLU A 492 16.18 -20.97 -4.46
N LEU A 493 16.23 -20.26 -3.34
CA LEU A 493 15.05 -19.98 -2.53
C LEU A 493 14.42 -18.64 -2.93
N THR A 494 13.13 -18.69 -3.24
CA THR A 494 12.31 -17.50 -3.49
C THR A 494 11.22 -17.39 -2.43
N PRO A 495 11.23 -16.33 -1.60
CA PRO A 495 10.20 -16.13 -0.60
C PRO A 495 8.95 -15.47 -1.22
N TYR A 496 7.78 -15.96 -0.84
CA TYR A 496 6.49 -15.39 -1.20
C TYR A 496 5.69 -15.09 0.06
N SER A 497 4.98 -13.95 0.06
CA SER A 497 4.12 -13.53 1.16
C SER A 497 2.68 -13.39 0.68
N PRO A 498 1.83 -14.40 0.94
CA PRO A 498 0.39 -14.30 0.66
C PRO A 498 -0.27 -13.16 1.42
N THR A 499 -1.21 -12.48 0.76
CA THR A 499 -1.94 -11.32 1.30
C THR A 499 -3.43 -11.45 1.00
N THR A 500 -4.28 -11.16 1.99
CA THR A 500 -5.74 -11.16 1.82
C THR A 500 -6.22 -9.94 1.03
N LYS A 501 -7.40 -10.03 0.43
CA LYS A 501 -8.21 -8.84 0.17
C LYS A 501 -8.68 -8.23 1.50
N GLY A 502 -9.17 -6.99 1.46
CA GLY A 502 -9.71 -6.31 2.65
C GLY A 502 -11.06 -6.89 3.06
N GLY A 503 -11.19 -7.32 4.31
CA GLY A 503 -12.48 -7.57 4.93
C GLY A 503 -13.08 -6.24 5.41
N VAL A 504 -14.18 -5.81 4.81
CA VAL A 504 -14.80 -4.50 5.06
C VAL A 504 -16.09 -4.61 5.85
N ARG A 505 -16.34 -3.61 6.70
CA ARG A 505 -17.64 -3.41 7.34
C ARG A 505 -17.94 -1.94 7.58
N ASP A 506 -19.08 -1.50 7.07
CA ASP A 506 -19.62 -0.17 7.35
C ASP A 506 -20.38 -0.14 8.69
N PHE A 507 -20.31 0.99 9.38
CA PHE A 507 -20.97 1.23 10.66
C PHE A 507 -21.32 2.72 10.82
N LEU A 508 -22.21 3.02 11.78
CA LEU A 508 -22.69 4.37 12.05
C LEU A 508 -21.87 5.06 13.14
N VAL A 509 -21.61 6.35 12.95
CA VAL A 509 -20.98 7.21 13.95
C VAL A 509 -21.88 8.40 14.28
N GLY A 510 -21.95 8.76 15.56
CA GLY A 510 -22.67 9.94 16.02
C GLY A 510 -24.18 9.86 15.80
N SER A 511 -24.77 10.97 15.37
CA SER A 511 -26.22 11.08 15.15
C SER A 511 -26.74 10.40 13.88
N ALA A 512 -25.88 9.74 13.08
CA ALA A 512 -26.26 9.10 11.82
C ALA A 512 -27.38 8.07 12.01
N ALA A 513 -28.36 8.05 11.11
CA ALA A 513 -29.55 7.21 11.23
C ALA A 513 -29.55 5.99 10.29
N ALA A 514 -28.80 6.05 9.19
CA ALA A 514 -28.75 5.00 8.18
C ALA A 514 -27.36 4.95 7.54
N LEU A 515 -26.99 3.75 7.05
CA LEU A 515 -25.76 3.56 6.32
C LEU A 515 -25.88 4.17 4.91
N GLU A 516 -24.86 4.89 4.50
CA GLU A 516 -24.68 5.48 3.18
C GLU A 516 -23.42 4.85 2.54
N PRO A 517 -23.59 3.81 1.71
CA PRO A 517 -22.47 3.11 1.10
C PRO A 517 -21.62 4.01 0.21
N TYR A 518 -20.35 3.64 0.04
CA TYR A 518 -19.50 4.25 -0.97
C TYR A 518 -20.06 3.99 -2.37
N ALA A 519 -20.37 5.05 -3.11
CA ALA A 519 -21.08 4.95 -4.39
C ALA A 519 -20.28 5.44 -5.60
N LEU A 520 -19.04 5.91 -5.44
CA LEU A 520 -18.28 6.49 -6.56
C LEU A 520 -17.78 5.40 -7.52
N ILE A 521 -17.46 4.20 -7.05
CA ILE A 521 -17.08 3.06 -7.88
C ILE A 521 -18.05 1.93 -7.52
N ALA A 522 -18.74 1.38 -8.52
CA ALA A 522 -19.81 0.42 -8.32
C ALA A 522 -19.32 -0.94 -7.81
N SER A 523 -18.18 -1.43 -8.32
CA SER A 523 -17.59 -2.72 -7.96
C SER A 523 -16.09 -2.72 -8.26
N GLU A 524 -15.34 -3.57 -7.54
CA GLU A 524 -13.97 -3.94 -7.89
C GLU A 524 -13.89 -4.54 -9.31
N ASP A 525 -14.97 -5.20 -9.78
CA ASP A 525 -15.03 -5.81 -11.11
C ASP A 525 -14.78 -4.79 -12.24
N ASN A 526 -15.04 -3.50 -12.01
CA ASN A 526 -14.72 -2.45 -12.97
C ASN A 526 -13.21 -2.33 -13.20
N CYS A 527 -12.41 -2.48 -12.14
CA CYS A 527 -10.96 -2.53 -12.24
C CYS A 527 -10.52 -3.84 -12.91
N LEU A 528 -11.24 -4.94 -12.65
CA LEU A 528 -10.88 -6.26 -13.15
C LEU A 528 -11.16 -6.46 -14.67
N ARG A 529 -11.75 -5.47 -15.33
CA ARG A 529 -11.89 -5.45 -16.80
C ARG A 529 -10.54 -5.37 -17.51
N CYS A 530 -9.56 -4.74 -16.88
CA CYS A 530 -8.19 -4.62 -17.39
C CYS A 530 -7.18 -5.33 -16.49
N HIS A 531 -7.42 -5.37 -15.17
CA HIS A 531 -6.56 -6.01 -14.20
C HIS A 531 -7.07 -7.43 -13.87
N GLN A 532 -6.20 -8.39 -13.59
CA GLN A 532 -6.65 -9.72 -13.10
C GLN A 532 -6.78 -9.78 -11.58
N ASP A 533 -5.98 -8.96 -10.92
CA ASP A 533 -5.93 -8.70 -9.48
C ASP A 533 -5.11 -7.42 -9.31
N ILE A 534 -5.04 -6.86 -8.11
CA ILE A 534 -4.29 -5.62 -7.88
C ILE A 534 -3.49 -5.74 -6.58
N TYR A 535 -2.16 -5.69 -6.71
CA TYR A 535 -1.24 -5.71 -5.56
C TYR A 535 -0.29 -4.51 -5.59
N PHE A 536 -0.21 -3.81 -4.46
CA PHE A 536 0.74 -2.72 -4.26
C PHE A 536 1.49 -2.84 -2.94
N HIS A 537 2.47 -1.95 -2.75
CA HIS A 537 3.35 -1.90 -1.57
C HIS A 537 4.11 -3.22 -1.35
N GLY A 538 4.73 -3.74 -2.43
CA GLY A 538 5.51 -4.98 -2.41
C GLY A 538 4.66 -6.21 -2.13
N GLY A 539 3.46 -6.28 -2.72
CA GLY A 539 2.53 -7.40 -2.55
C GLY A 539 1.74 -7.38 -1.23
N GLY A 540 1.66 -6.24 -0.54
CA GLY A 540 1.18 -6.17 0.85
C GLY A 540 -0.16 -5.59 1.09
N ARG A 541 -0.76 -5.06 0.04
CA ARG A 541 -2.12 -4.55 0.00
C ARG A 541 -2.69 -5.07 -1.30
N ARG A 542 -3.84 -5.73 -1.21
CA ARG A 542 -4.48 -6.43 -2.32
C ARG A 542 -5.94 -6.03 -2.39
N GLY A 543 -6.40 -5.75 -3.61
CA GLY A 543 -7.79 -5.46 -3.91
C GLY A 543 -8.24 -4.03 -3.59
N PHE A 544 -9.30 -3.61 -4.27
CA PHE A 544 -9.83 -2.24 -4.27
C PHE A 544 -10.15 -1.74 -2.85
N ASP A 545 -10.81 -2.57 -2.04
CA ASP A 545 -11.24 -2.21 -0.69
C ASP A 545 -10.08 -1.85 0.24
N THR A 546 -8.95 -2.54 0.11
CA THR A 546 -7.75 -2.20 0.89
C THR A 546 -7.11 -0.91 0.39
N CYS A 547 -7.11 -0.67 -0.92
CA CYS A 547 -6.59 0.58 -1.48
C CYS A 547 -7.41 1.79 -1.01
N ILE A 548 -8.74 1.75 -1.12
CA ILE A 548 -9.64 2.85 -0.75
C ILE A 548 -9.71 3.08 0.78
N ALA A 549 -9.27 2.12 1.60
CA ALA A 549 -9.17 2.32 3.04
C ALA A 549 -8.13 3.40 3.41
N CYS A 550 -7.01 3.46 2.68
CA CYS A 550 -5.97 4.47 2.87
C CYS A 550 -6.05 5.59 1.83
N HIS A 551 -6.06 5.23 0.55
CA HIS A 551 -6.09 6.20 -0.55
C HIS A 551 -7.47 6.82 -0.74
N GLY A 552 -8.54 6.30 -0.13
CA GLY A 552 -9.83 7.00 -0.13
C GLY A 552 -9.83 8.26 0.73
N ASN A 553 -8.86 8.38 1.64
CA ASN A 553 -8.81 9.43 2.64
C ASN A 553 -8.34 10.76 2.03
N SER A 554 -9.06 11.84 2.32
CA SER A 554 -8.63 13.21 2.03
C SER A 554 -7.40 13.58 2.86
N GLY A 555 -6.64 14.59 2.42
CA GLY A 555 -5.39 15.00 3.05
C GLY A 555 -4.23 13.99 2.93
N SER A 556 -4.45 12.79 2.37
CA SER A 556 -3.39 11.78 2.28
C SER A 556 -2.33 12.17 1.24
N GLU A 557 -1.08 12.17 1.67
CA GLU A 557 0.09 12.56 0.87
C GLU A 557 1.04 11.38 0.64
N ASP A 558 1.90 11.54 -0.37
CA ASP A 558 2.98 10.60 -0.61
C ASP A 558 4.04 10.66 0.50
N ARG A 559 5.15 9.93 0.33
CA ARG A 559 6.14 9.82 1.40
C ARG A 559 6.86 11.19 1.58
N PRO A 560 6.74 11.83 2.75
CA PRO A 560 7.27 13.16 2.97
C PRO A 560 8.74 13.10 3.39
N ARG A 561 9.43 14.24 3.27
CA ARG A 561 10.86 14.37 3.62
C ARG A 561 11.15 14.09 5.09
N TYR A 562 10.24 14.40 6.01
CA TYR A 562 10.45 14.02 7.40
C TYR A 562 10.53 12.50 7.61
N ARG A 563 10.02 11.68 6.68
CA ARG A 563 10.17 10.21 6.70
C ARG A 563 11.33 9.68 5.86
N ALA A 564 11.86 10.50 4.96
CA ALA A 564 12.97 10.21 4.07
C ALA A 564 13.63 11.52 3.64
N ALA A 565 14.59 12.02 4.44
CA ALA A 565 15.10 13.39 4.29
C ALA A 565 15.71 13.70 2.91
N ASN A 566 16.18 12.66 2.20
CA ASN A 566 16.74 12.81 0.87
C ASN A 566 15.72 12.58 -0.26
N ALA A 567 14.44 12.38 0.05
CA ALA A 567 13.39 12.30 -0.96
C ALA A 567 13.24 13.65 -1.70
N PRO A 568 12.89 13.64 -3.00
CA PRO A 568 12.47 14.85 -3.70
C PRO A 568 11.36 15.59 -2.94
N ALA A 569 11.28 16.91 -3.11
CA ALA A 569 10.13 17.65 -2.61
C ALA A 569 8.96 17.31 -3.53
N THR A 570 7.92 16.72 -2.95
CA THR A 570 6.65 16.38 -3.60
C THR A 570 5.52 17.10 -2.89
N ASP A 571 5.76 18.38 -2.57
CA ASP A 571 4.78 19.24 -1.91
C ASP A 571 3.47 19.23 -2.73
N ASP A 572 2.33 19.13 -2.04
CA ASP A 572 0.98 19.02 -2.62
C ASP A 572 0.68 17.72 -3.39
N VAL A 573 1.58 16.73 -3.41
CA VAL A 573 1.30 15.44 -4.07
C VAL A 573 0.38 14.58 -3.19
N THR A 574 -0.91 14.77 -3.39
CA THR A 574 -1.92 13.89 -2.79
C THR A 574 -1.91 12.50 -3.42
N VAL A 575 -1.97 11.48 -2.57
CA VAL A 575 -2.21 10.08 -2.95
C VAL A 575 -3.68 9.69 -2.79
N ALA A 576 -4.58 10.66 -2.62
CA ALA A 576 -6.00 10.42 -2.64
C ALA A 576 -6.41 9.80 -3.99
N PHE A 577 -7.18 8.71 -3.94
CA PHE A 577 -7.50 7.82 -5.05
C PHE A 577 -8.13 8.58 -6.22
N ARG A 578 -8.97 9.59 -5.92
CA ARG A 578 -9.60 10.48 -6.91
C ARG A 578 -8.63 11.28 -7.79
N THR A 579 -7.41 11.50 -7.31
CA THR A 579 -6.37 12.27 -8.02
C THR A 579 -5.33 11.31 -8.57
N MET A 580 -4.80 10.46 -7.69
CA MET A 580 -3.73 9.50 -8.00
C MET A 580 -4.15 8.53 -9.10
N LEU A 581 -5.35 7.92 -8.99
CA LEU A 581 -5.79 6.92 -9.96
C LEU A 581 -5.91 7.51 -11.37
N HIS A 582 -6.51 8.69 -11.49
CA HIS A 582 -6.65 9.37 -12.77
C HIS A 582 -5.30 9.74 -13.36
N LYS A 583 -4.37 10.28 -12.57
CA LYS A 583 -3.04 10.64 -13.06
C LYS A 583 -2.26 9.41 -13.53
N ILE A 584 -2.25 8.34 -12.75
CA ILE A 584 -1.58 7.07 -13.13
C ILE A 584 -2.14 6.52 -14.44
N HIS A 585 -3.47 6.50 -14.61
CA HIS A 585 -4.10 5.93 -15.82
C HIS A 585 -4.07 6.87 -17.01
N ARG A 586 -3.95 8.18 -16.80
CA ARG A 586 -3.63 9.13 -17.87
C ARG A 586 -2.18 8.95 -18.34
N GLY A 587 -1.26 8.64 -17.42
CA GLY A 587 0.12 8.22 -17.74
C GLY A 587 0.79 9.12 -18.78
N ALA A 588 1.22 8.54 -19.90
CA ALA A 588 1.83 9.21 -21.05
C ALA A 588 0.94 10.33 -21.66
N ASP A 589 -0.38 10.23 -21.55
CA ASP A 589 -1.33 11.26 -22.03
C ASP A 589 -1.47 12.45 -21.07
N LEU A 590 -0.80 12.44 -19.90
CA LEU A 590 -0.76 13.61 -19.02
C LEU A 590 0.14 14.70 -19.61
N PRO A 591 -0.34 15.95 -19.72
CA PRO A 591 0.52 17.07 -20.08
C PRO A 591 1.74 17.28 -19.17
N ASP A 592 1.63 16.90 -17.90
CA ASP A 592 2.69 17.02 -16.89
C ASP A 592 3.36 15.68 -16.52
N ALA A 593 3.21 14.65 -17.37
CA ALA A 593 3.69 13.27 -17.14
C ALA A 593 5.13 13.21 -16.61
N ALA A 594 6.07 13.92 -17.28
CA ALA A 594 7.50 13.91 -16.95
C ALA A 594 7.86 14.54 -15.60
N THR A 595 6.91 15.21 -14.96
CA THR A 595 7.12 15.84 -13.64
C THR A 595 6.26 15.21 -12.55
N TYR A 596 5.31 14.35 -12.93
CA TYR A 596 4.45 13.68 -11.96
C TYR A 596 5.16 12.45 -11.40
N GLN A 597 5.55 12.54 -10.13
CA GLN A 597 6.20 11.48 -9.40
C GLN A 597 5.54 11.29 -8.03
N ILE A 598 5.56 10.05 -7.53
CA ILE A 598 5.10 9.71 -6.19
C ILE A 598 6.29 9.13 -5.41
N ALA A 599 6.59 9.72 -4.26
CA ALA A 599 7.54 9.19 -3.31
C ALA A 599 6.90 8.04 -2.52
N GLY A 600 7.40 6.82 -2.72
CA GLY A 600 6.97 5.60 -2.05
C GLY A 600 7.97 5.10 -1.01
N ASN A 601 7.70 3.91 -0.45
CA ASN A 601 8.63 3.26 0.46
C ASN A 601 9.83 2.66 -0.31
N GLY A 602 11.05 2.90 0.19
CA GLY A 602 12.28 2.30 -0.33
C GLY A 602 12.86 1.23 0.60
N ASN A 603 13.79 0.44 0.08
CA ASN A 603 14.47 -0.62 0.83
C ASN A 603 15.76 -0.15 1.53
N SER A 604 16.28 1.03 1.18
CA SER A 604 17.49 1.56 1.82
C SER A 604 17.21 2.09 3.23
N PRO A 605 18.22 2.16 4.11
CA PRO A 605 18.09 2.85 5.39
C PRO A 605 17.78 4.35 5.23
N TYR A 606 17.23 4.95 6.29
CA TYR A 606 17.14 6.42 6.38
C TYR A 606 18.55 7.04 6.19
N PRO A 607 18.71 8.17 5.48
CA PRO A 607 17.67 9.08 4.95
C PRO A 607 17.12 8.74 3.56
N ASN A 608 17.58 7.64 2.94
CA ASN A 608 17.23 7.25 1.57
C ASN A 608 16.16 6.15 1.50
N ASN A 609 15.34 6.01 2.54
CA ASN A 609 14.31 4.97 2.68
C ASN A 609 13.06 5.27 1.84
N TYR A 610 13.24 5.68 0.59
CA TYR A 610 12.21 6.01 -0.38
C TYR A 610 12.48 5.35 -1.74
N GLY A 611 11.43 5.20 -2.54
CA GLY A 611 11.52 4.89 -3.97
C GLY A 611 10.68 5.91 -4.73
N ILE A 612 11.00 6.18 -5.99
CA ILE A 612 10.24 7.10 -6.83
C ILE A 612 9.50 6.29 -7.88
N SER A 613 8.19 6.52 -7.98
CA SER A 613 7.36 5.99 -9.05
C SER A 613 7.01 7.12 -10.01
N THR A 614 7.36 6.93 -11.27
CA THR A 614 6.90 7.74 -12.41
C THR A 614 5.89 6.95 -13.22
N TYR A 615 5.09 7.64 -14.03
CA TYR A 615 4.00 7.04 -14.80
C TYR A 615 3.95 7.53 -16.24
N GLU A 616 4.98 8.24 -16.69
CA GLU A 616 5.07 8.83 -18.03
C GLU A 616 5.14 7.79 -19.15
N PHE A 617 5.52 6.55 -18.82
CA PHE A 617 5.58 5.41 -19.74
C PHE A 617 4.27 4.60 -19.76
N LEU A 618 3.33 4.86 -18.83
CA LEU A 618 2.09 4.11 -18.78
C LEU A 618 1.12 4.60 -19.85
N GLU A 619 0.64 3.69 -20.68
CA GLU A 619 -0.45 3.96 -21.61
C GLU A 619 -1.72 3.24 -21.17
N PHE A 620 -2.86 3.92 -21.27
CA PHE A 620 -4.14 3.28 -21.04
C PHE A 620 -4.48 2.37 -22.23
N PRO A 621 -5.03 1.16 -22.02
CA PRO A 621 -5.39 0.28 -23.12
C PRO A 621 -6.26 0.99 -24.17
N ALA A 622 -5.99 0.72 -25.44
CA ALA A 622 -6.61 1.41 -26.57
C ALA A 622 -8.12 1.11 -26.69
N PHE A 623 -8.94 1.88 -25.98
CA PHE A 623 -10.40 1.92 -26.14
C PHE A 623 -10.81 3.12 -27.01
N PRO A 624 -11.96 3.06 -27.74
CA PRO A 624 -12.42 4.18 -28.57
C PRO A 624 -12.50 5.53 -27.86
N SER A 625 -12.68 5.54 -26.54
CA SER A 625 -12.67 6.74 -25.69
C SER A 625 -11.54 6.76 -24.65
N GLY A 626 -10.70 5.72 -24.61
CA GLY A 626 -9.62 5.56 -23.64
C GLY A 626 -10.07 5.85 -22.20
N VAL A 627 -9.23 6.56 -21.46
CA VAL A 627 -9.48 7.08 -20.10
C VAL A 627 -10.71 7.99 -19.97
N LYS A 628 -11.29 8.46 -21.08
CA LYS A 628 -12.47 9.35 -21.05
C LYS A 628 -13.78 8.57 -20.93
N ASP A 629 -13.76 7.24 -21.06
CA ASP A 629 -14.92 6.40 -20.76
C ASP A 629 -15.01 6.16 -19.25
N CYS A 630 -15.59 7.14 -18.54
CA CYS A 630 -15.73 7.12 -17.08
C CYS A 630 -16.43 5.85 -16.57
N ASN A 631 -17.32 5.26 -17.38
CA ASN A 631 -18.09 4.09 -16.98
C ASN A 631 -17.23 2.82 -16.87
N VAL A 632 -16.07 2.77 -17.52
CA VAL A 632 -15.13 1.63 -17.39
C VAL A 632 -14.69 1.45 -15.95
N CYS A 633 -14.37 2.54 -15.23
CA CYS A 633 -13.91 2.49 -13.86
C CYS A 633 -15.05 2.71 -12.84
N HIS A 634 -15.94 3.66 -13.10
CA HIS A 634 -16.99 3.99 -12.12
C HIS A 634 -18.16 2.99 -12.15
N GLY A 635 -18.55 2.49 -13.33
CA GLY A 635 -19.66 1.54 -13.50
C GLY A 635 -21.03 2.05 -13.05
N ASN A 636 -21.19 3.36 -12.88
CA ASN A 636 -22.44 4.03 -12.49
C ASN A 636 -22.39 5.51 -12.92
N ASP A 637 -23.32 6.35 -12.47
CA ASP A 637 -23.43 7.78 -12.83
C ASP A 637 -22.91 8.75 -11.74
N ALA A 638 -22.38 8.27 -10.62
CA ALA A 638 -21.99 9.09 -9.47
C ALA A 638 -20.79 10.00 -9.74
N TRP A 639 -20.08 9.82 -10.86
CA TRP A 639 -18.90 10.59 -11.28
C TRP A 639 -19.22 11.89 -12.02
N LYS A 640 -20.47 12.08 -12.47
CA LYS A 640 -20.85 13.20 -13.36
C LYS A 640 -20.59 14.59 -12.75
N ALA A 641 -20.63 14.69 -11.42
CA ALA A 641 -20.29 15.91 -10.72
C ALA A 641 -19.41 15.58 -9.50
N PRO A 642 -18.27 16.26 -9.31
CA PRO A 642 -17.49 16.16 -8.08
C PRO A 642 -18.36 16.55 -6.87
N LYS A 643 -18.50 15.63 -5.91
CA LYS A 643 -19.25 15.90 -4.67
C LYS A 643 -18.47 16.84 -3.76
N GLU A 644 -19.19 17.76 -3.13
CA GLU A 644 -18.68 18.64 -2.07
C GLU A 644 -18.20 17.83 -0.86
N ARG A 645 -17.11 18.28 -0.25
CA ARG A 645 -16.42 17.60 0.86
C ARG A 645 -16.22 18.49 2.09
N ASN A 646 -16.94 19.61 2.17
CA ASN A 646 -16.93 20.50 3.35
C ASN A 646 -17.31 19.73 4.63
N HIS A 647 -16.62 20.02 5.72
CA HIS A 647 -17.00 19.54 7.03
C HIS A 647 -18.35 20.15 7.44
N PRO A 648 -19.27 19.36 8.04
CA PRO A 648 -20.59 19.86 8.42
C PRO A 648 -20.58 20.92 9.54
N ALA A 649 -19.49 21.01 10.32
CA ALA A 649 -19.34 21.94 11.43
C ALA A 649 -17.96 22.61 11.48
N GLY A 650 -17.88 23.95 11.37
CA GLY A 650 -16.60 24.65 11.47
C GLY A 650 -15.68 24.43 10.27
N GLN A 651 -16.23 24.53 9.06
CA GLN A 651 -15.44 24.65 7.83
C GLN A 651 -15.09 26.14 7.63
N ASP A 652 -13.80 26.49 7.60
CA ASP A 652 -13.39 27.89 7.40
C ASP A 652 -13.17 28.20 5.91
N MET A 653 -12.55 27.28 5.17
CA MET A 653 -12.35 27.34 3.71
C MET A 653 -13.19 26.29 2.97
N LYS A 654 -13.80 26.59 1.82
CA LYS A 654 -14.51 25.59 1.00
C LYS A 654 -13.56 24.55 0.40
N THR A 655 -14.06 23.35 0.11
CA THR A 655 -13.24 22.34 -0.58
C THR A 655 -13.14 22.60 -2.09
N ARG A 656 -11.93 22.44 -2.63
CA ARG A 656 -11.59 22.57 -4.05
C ARG A 656 -11.91 21.28 -4.82
N SER A 657 -13.16 20.84 -4.72
CA SER A 657 -13.62 19.55 -5.22
C SER A 657 -13.57 19.44 -6.75
N TRP A 658 -13.70 20.52 -7.51
CA TRP A 658 -13.52 20.51 -8.96
C TRP A 658 -12.05 20.51 -9.33
N ARG A 659 -11.23 21.38 -8.73
CA ARG A 659 -9.79 21.46 -8.98
C ARG A 659 -9.11 20.11 -8.82
N ALA A 660 -9.36 19.41 -7.71
CA ALA A 660 -8.71 18.14 -7.43
C ALA A 660 -9.04 17.06 -8.47
N THR A 661 -10.28 17.01 -8.98
CA THR A 661 -10.69 16.02 -10.01
C THR A 661 -10.31 16.47 -11.42
N CYS A 662 -10.56 17.72 -11.79
CA CYS A 662 -10.31 18.19 -13.15
C CYS A 662 -8.80 18.31 -13.41
N GLY A 663 -8.05 18.82 -12.43
CA GLY A 663 -6.60 18.94 -12.48
C GLY A 663 -5.84 17.62 -12.50
N SER A 664 -6.49 16.50 -12.17
CA SER A 664 -5.87 15.17 -12.29
C SER A 664 -5.76 14.69 -13.74
N CYS A 665 -6.60 15.19 -14.65
CA CYS A 665 -6.58 14.84 -16.07
C CYS A 665 -6.14 16.01 -16.96
N HIS A 666 -6.47 17.25 -16.55
CA HIS A 666 -6.17 18.51 -17.23
C HIS A 666 -5.08 19.27 -16.48
N SER A 667 -3.85 18.88 -16.74
CA SER A 667 -2.70 19.32 -15.96
C SER A 667 -1.75 20.28 -16.70
N ASP A 668 -2.07 20.65 -17.94
CA ASP A 668 -1.33 21.68 -18.66
C ASP A 668 -1.51 23.07 -18.02
N SER A 669 -0.62 24.01 -18.38
CA SER A 669 -0.60 25.34 -17.79
C SER A 669 -1.87 26.15 -18.07
N ALA A 670 -2.49 26.00 -19.24
CA ALA A 670 -3.70 26.73 -19.58
C ALA A 670 -4.91 26.21 -18.79
N ALA A 671 -5.04 24.89 -18.65
CA ALA A 671 -6.05 24.27 -17.80
C ALA A 671 -5.89 24.67 -16.34
N LYS A 672 -4.67 24.60 -15.79
CA LYS A 672 -4.38 25.03 -14.41
C LYS A 672 -4.76 26.50 -14.20
N ALA A 673 -4.37 27.41 -15.10
CA ALA A 673 -4.72 28.82 -15.02
C ALA A 673 -6.24 29.06 -15.11
N HIS A 674 -6.95 28.30 -15.96
CA HIS A 674 -8.40 28.37 -16.03
C HIS A 674 -9.06 27.91 -14.72
N ILE A 675 -8.62 26.79 -14.15
CA ILE A 675 -9.11 26.31 -12.85
C ILE A 675 -8.84 27.36 -11.77
N ASP A 676 -7.60 27.88 -11.69
CA ASP A 676 -7.22 28.91 -10.72
C ASP A 676 -8.10 30.16 -10.84
N SER A 677 -8.41 30.61 -12.06
CA SER A 677 -9.29 31.78 -12.28
C SER A 677 -10.73 31.56 -11.83
N ASN A 678 -11.14 30.31 -11.66
CA ASN A 678 -12.46 29.91 -11.18
C ASN A 678 -12.45 29.40 -9.73
N THR A 679 -11.31 29.50 -9.04
CA THR A 679 -11.18 29.21 -7.61
C THR A 679 -10.95 30.50 -6.85
N SER A 680 -11.83 30.81 -5.90
CA SER A 680 -11.70 31.98 -5.03
C SER A 680 -10.45 31.86 -4.15
N PRO A 681 -9.54 32.85 -4.15
CA PRO A 681 -8.38 32.83 -3.28
C PRO A 681 -8.73 33.12 -1.80
N PHE A 682 -9.95 33.60 -1.52
CA PHE A 682 -10.36 34.02 -0.17
C PHE A 682 -10.98 32.90 0.65
N ASP A 683 -11.81 32.07 0.02
CA ASP A 683 -12.57 31.02 0.69
C ASP A 683 -12.47 29.68 -0.04
N ALA A 684 -11.59 29.54 -1.05
CA ALA A 684 -11.42 28.35 -1.88
C ALA A 684 -12.69 27.87 -2.62
N GLY A 685 -13.76 28.67 -2.67
CA GLY A 685 -14.98 28.36 -3.40
C GLY A 685 -14.75 28.29 -4.91
N GLU A 686 -15.44 27.38 -5.59
CA GLU A 686 -15.24 27.13 -7.02
C GLU A 686 -16.48 27.50 -7.85
N GLY A 687 -16.27 28.26 -8.92
CA GLY A 687 -17.30 28.64 -9.89
C GLY A 687 -17.53 27.60 -11.00
N CYS A 688 -16.76 26.51 -11.03
CA CYS A 688 -16.75 25.53 -12.13
C CYS A 688 -18.14 24.97 -12.46
N GLY A 689 -18.96 24.68 -11.44
CA GLY A 689 -20.32 24.14 -11.60
C GLY A 689 -21.30 25.11 -12.27
N VAL A 690 -21.01 26.40 -12.37
CA VAL A 690 -21.85 27.36 -13.11
C VAL A 690 -21.80 27.09 -14.62
N CYS A 691 -20.65 26.64 -15.11
CA CYS A 691 -20.42 26.38 -16.53
C CYS A 691 -20.45 24.89 -16.89
N HIS A 692 -20.07 24.01 -15.95
CA HIS A 692 -19.86 22.57 -16.17
C HIS A 692 -20.76 21.66 -15.31
N GLY A 693 -21.72 22.23 -14.57
CA GLY A 693 -22.60 21.52 -13.64
C GLY A 693 -23.81 20.83 -14.27
#